data_AF-A0A2V8TA36-F1
#
_entry.id   AF-A0A2V8TA36-F1
#
_cell.length_a   1.000
_cell.length_b   1.000
_cell.length_c   1.000
_cell.angle_alpha   90.00
_cell.angle_beta   90.00
_cell.angle_gamma   90.00
#
_symmetry.space_group_name_H-M   'P 1'
#
loop_
_entity.id
_entity.type
_entity.pdbx_description
1 polymer ?
#
loop_
_entity_poly.entity_id
_entity_poly.type
_entity_poly.pdbx_seq_one_letter_code
_entity_poly.pdbx_strand_id
1 'polypeptide(L)'
;MQTIERSKGRASLFMIPVSVVGLLVFAYSAFTLAFHQINFEWMLLTLVTLLMVSRIDIGLPKARRPVTLSETFIFISMLLYGIHASVVLAGLDAAACTLGFRERRRMILFNAAAMSVSIFVSSAAVTLTFGDPKSLASDPGTMVLAAGMLGLIHLVLNSGMMSGATATRDGRSVVETWKESFPWTAISILAGVASACLIVKLITIISFYAFIISVPLLTATYFTYKVYLDRVETSNRHAEQMADLHLKTIEALAIAIDAKDEVTPEHVHRVQIYATGLARFFGLSEPEIEALKAGALLHDIGKLAVPDYILNKPGPLTPAEFEKMKIHTVVGAEILERVGFPYPVVPVVRHHHERWDGRGYPDGLRGDEIPMTARILTLSDCFDAVREDRNYRKAMTRDEALAMLNDGSGTVFDPNVVRTFFDHLDEFEAEIREKCAEPQRIQLPQQPGTARVADTDTGPMVYERIRSAHREVITLYDIAQTIGTSLDLRDTFAVFSSRLEDIVSYTTCVLYLVRSDSTDVEAAHVAGRNVELFKGKGVPSGAGITGWVVANRHPMHNCDPRLDFDVLKVNLPEAYRTATVVPLMRDDVVLGALALYSADLGAYTADHLRLMEAVAKLATDAIANAVHHERTETSALTDLLTGLPNARALRYRFEEEADRARHHRDTFSMVMMDLDGFKVVNDKFGHQAGDQLLRALTALLLSQVRSSDFVSRYAGDEFVAILQVGEEEVKELSQRIQREIDHHDFGFAGTKLFIGISVGCSSFGVDGETVDELLLAADRAMYANKARRKAAFAQSHSLSTNDLGQYRVM
;
A
#
# COMPACT_ATOMS: atom_id res chain seq x y z
N MET A 1 1.58 7.80 -34.83
CA MET A 1 2.86 8.51 -34.60
C MET A 1 2.97 9.81 -35.40
N GLN A 2 2.70 9.82 -36.72
CA GLN A 2 2.77 11.01 -37.60
C GLN A 2 1.80 12.17 -37.25
N THR A 3 0.61 11.90 -36.70
CA THR A 3 -0.36 12.93 -36.26
C THR A 3 0.11 13.68 -35.00
N ILE A 4 0.80 12.97 -34.09
CA ILE A 4 1.34 13.53 -32.86
C ILE A 4 2.57 14.41 -33.16
N GLU A 5 3.42 14.02 -34.10
CA GLU A 5 4.56 14.85 -34.54
C GLU A 5 4.13 16.11 -35.29
N ARG A 6 3.11 16.04 -36.14
CA ARG A 6 2.54 17.21 -36.84
C ARG A 6 1.91 18.23 -35.88
N SER A 7 1.22 17.77 -34.82
CA SER A 7 0.66 18.66 -33.79
C SER A 7 1.76 19.38 -32.98
N LYS A 8 2.85 18.67 -32.64
CA LYS A 8 4.01 19.24 -31.93
C LYS A 8 4.73 20.32 -32.75
N GLY A 9 4.85 20.13 -34.07
CA GLY A 9 5.46 21.11 -34.97
C GLY A 9 4.64 22.40 -35.10
N ARG A 10 3.30 22.30 -35.20
CA ARG A 10 2.40 23.47 -35.32
C ARG A 10 2.34 24.29 -34.04
N ALA A 11 2.26 23.64 -32.88
CA ALA A 11 2.28 24.32 -31.60
C ALA A 11 3.60 25.09 -31.38
N SER A 12 4.75 24.52 -31.78
CA SER A 12 6.03 25.23 -31.71
C SER A 12 6.11 26.46 -32.62
N LEU A 13 5.44 26.44 -33.78
CA LEU A 13 5.47 27.54 -34.74
C LEU A 13 4.76 28.80 -34.21
N PHE A 14 3.71 28.61 -33.39
CA PHE A 14 2.98 29.70 -32.73
C PHE A 14 3.66 30.18 -31.44
N MET A 15 4.16 29.25 -30.61
CA MET A 15 4.73 29.62 -29.31
C MET A 15 6.08 30.34 -29.43
N ILE A 16 6.92 30.01 -30.41
CA ILE A 16 8.28 30.58 -30.53
C ILE A 16 8.26 32.12 -30.72
N PRO A 17 7.50 32.70 -31.66
CA PRO A 17 7.45 34.15 -31.83
C PRO A 17 7.02 34.90 -30.57
N VAL A 18 5.97 34.41 -29.90
CA VAL A 18 5.47 35.01 -28.65
C VAL A 18 6.54 34.93 -27.56
N SER A 19 7.23 33.80 -27.44
CA SER A 19 8.34 33.62 -26.50
C SER A 19 9.50 34.60 -26.75
N VAL A 20 9.88 34.81 -28.02
CA VAL A 20 10.97 35.75 -28.36
C VAL A 20 10.57 37.19 -28.02
N VAL A 21 9.38 37.62 -28.45
CA VAL A 21 8.91 38.99 -28.18
C VAL A 21 8.78 39.22 -26.67
N GLY A 22 8.19 38.28 -25.94
CA GLY A 22 8.04 38.42 -24.48
C GLY A 22 9.36 38.40 -23.72
N LEU A 23 10.35 37.62 -24.16
CA LEU A 23 11.68 37.64 -23.57
C LEU A 23 12.38 38.99 -23.80
N LEU A 24 12.23 39.59 -24.99
CA LEU A 24 12.77 40.92 -25.27
C LEU A 24 12.08 42.00 -24.42
N VAL A 25 10.76 41.94 -24.27
CA VAL A 25 9.98 42.86 -23.42
C VAL A 25 10.38 42.72 -21.95
N PHE A 26 10.57 41.48 -21.47
CA PHE A 26 11.03 41.20 -20.13
C PHE A 26 12.46 41.72 -19.91
N ALA A 27 13.39 41.44 -20.83
CA ALA A 27 14.77 41.89 -20.74
C ALA A 27 14.88 43.44 -20.78
N TYR A 28 14.11 44.09 -21.65
CA TYR A 28 14.02 45.55 -21.70
C TYR A 28 13.49 46.12 -20.38
N SER A 29 12.43 45.54 -19.82
CA SER A 29 11.85 45.99 -18.56
C SER A 29 12.79 45.75 -17.38
N ALA A 30 13.47 44.60 -17.33
CA ALA A 30 14.46 44.29 -16.31
C ALA A 30 15.67 45.23 -16.37
N PHE A 31 16.15 45.53 -17.58
CA PHE A 31 17.23 46.49 -17.80
C PHE A 31 16.81 47.89 -17.33
N THR A 32 15.68 48.42 -17.81
CA THR A 32 15.19 49.74 -17.40
C THR A 32 14.91 49.83 -15.90
N LEU A 33 14.41 48.75 -15.29
CA LEU A 33 14.19 48.68 -13.86
C LEU A 33 15.50 48.69 -13.08
N ALA A 34 16.58 48.08 -13.59
CA ALA A 34 17.89 48.10 -12.92
C ALA A 34 18.54 49.50 -12.90
N PHE A 35 18.22 50.37 -13.87
CA PHE A 35 18.67 51.76 -13.88
C PHE A 35 17.81 52.69 -13.02
N HIS A 36 16.59 52.27 -12.66
CA HIS A 36 15.78 52.95 -11.65
C HIS A 36 16.12 52.35 -10.28
N GLN A 37 16.19 53.16 -9.22
CA GLN A 37 16.46 52.61 -7.89
C GLN A 37 15.32 51.64 -7.51
N ILE A 38 15.67 50.37 -7.30
CA ILE A 38 14.73 49.34 -6.86
C ILE A 38 14.37 49.64 -5.40
N ASN A 39 13.10 49.93 -5.16
CA ASN A 39 12.60 50.19 -3.81
C ASN A 39 12.48 48.88 -3.01
N PHE A 40 12.86 48.91 -1.74
CA PHE A 40 12.73 47.76 -0.82
C PHE A 40 11.29 47.22 -0.75
N GLU A 41 10.30 48.11 -0.78
CA GLU A 41 8.88 47.74 -0.77
C GLU A 41 8.50 46.87 -1.99
N TRP A 42 9.02 47.19 -3.18
CA TRP A 42 8.78 46.38 -4.38
C TRP A 42 9.47 45.00 -4.29
N MET A 43 10.68 44.93 -3.73
CA MET A 43 11.36 43.65 -3.50
C MET A 43 10.56 42.77 -2.54
N LEU A 44 10.00 43.36 -1.49
CA LEU A 44 9.19 42.65 -0.51
C LEU A 44 7.86 42.16 -1.11
N LEU A 45 7.18 43.00 -1.90
CA LEU A 45 5.98 42.62 -2.65
C LEU A 45 6.28 41.44 -3.60
N THR A 46 7.41 41.51 -4.32
CA THR A 46 7.86 40.46 -5.24
C THR A 46 8.14 39.15 -4.51
N LEU A 47 8.87 39.22 -3.39
CA LEU A 47 9.22 38.05 -2.58
C LEU A 47 7.98 37.33 -2.05
N VAL A 48 7.04 38.08 -1.45
CA VAL A 48 5.78 37.53 -0.92
C VAL A 48 4.91 36.94 -2.02
N THR A 49 4.84 37.62 -3.18
CA THR A 49 4.10 37.10 -4.33
C THR A 49 4.67 35.75 -4.75
N LEU A 50 5.98 35.66 -5.02
CA LEU A 50 6.63 34.45 -5.54
C LEU A 50 6.66 33.27 -4.55
N LEU A 51 6.81 33.54 -3.25
CA LEU A 51 6.91 32.48 -2.24
C LEU A 51 5.55 32.00 -1.73
N MET A 52 4.56 32.89 -1.63
CA MET A 52 3.27 32.60 -1.01
C MET A 52 2.14 32.59 -2.03
N VAL A 53 1.92 33.71 -2.71
CA VAL A 53 0.74 33.91 -3.58
C VAL A 53 0.78 32.99 -4.80
N SER A 54 1.93 32.86 -5.47
CA SER A 54 2.12 31.99 -6.63
C SER A 54 1.96 30.49 -6.33
N ARG A 55 1.87 30.11 -5.05
CA ARG A 55 1.66 28.73 -4.59
C ARG A 55 0.20 28.45 -4.20
N ILE A 56 -0.64 29.48 -4.14
CA ILE A 56 -2.05 29.36 -3.78
C ILE A 56 -2.85 29.14 -5.05
N ASP A 57 -3.21 27.89 -5.26
CA ASP A 57 -4.13 27.46 -6.30
C ASP A 57 -5.53 27.35 -5.71
N ILE A 58 -6.48 28.12 -6.26
CA ILE A 58 -7.90 28.02 -5.94
C ILE A 58 -8.56 27.15 -7.03
N GLY A 59 -8.98 25.95 -6.64
CA GLY A 59 -9.75 25.08 -7.52
C GLY A 59 -11.19 25.59 -7.62
N LEU A 60 -11.60 26.03 -8.82
CA LEU A 60 -13.00 26.35 -9.08
C LEU A 60 -13.76 25.09 -9.55
N PRO A 61 -14.97 24.82 -9.04
CA PRO A 61 -15.80 23.71 -9.52
C PRO A 61 -15.99 23.82 -11.03
N LYS A 62 -15.65 22.75 -11.76
CA LYS A 62 -15.71 22.64 -13.25
C LYS A 62 -14.63 23.38 -14.05
N ALA A 63 -13.69 24.09 -13.41
CA ALA A 63 -12.54 24.65 -14.12
C ALA A 63 -11.46 23.57 -14.32
N ARG A 64 -10.98 23.39 -15.56
CA ARG A 64 -9.92 22.39 -15.87
C ARG A 64 -8.53 22.78 -15.35
N ARG A 65 -8.34 24.03 -14.91
CA ARG A 65 -7.09 24.52 -14.33
C ARG A 65 -7.38 25.37 -13.10
N PRO A 66 -6.55 25.25 -12.04
CA PRO A 66 -6.65 26.13 -10.88
C PRO A 66 -6.41 27.58 -11.29
N VAL A 67 -7.06 28.50 -10.59
CA VAL A 67 -6.88 29.94 -10.77
C VAL A 67 -5.95 30.45 -9.67
N THR A 68 -4.93 31.21 -10.04
CA THR A 68 -3.99 31.84 -9.10
C THR A 68 -4.45 33.27 -8.77
N LEU A 69 -4.15 33.74 -7.55
CA LEU A 69 -4.44 35.11 -7.12
C LEU A 69 -3.33 36.12 -7.48
N SER A 70 -2.29 35.68 -8.18
CA SER A 70 -1.07 36.47 -8.43
C SER A 70 -1.30 37.69 -9.32
N GLU A 71 -2.29 37.65 -10.22
CA GLU A 71 -2.65 38.78 -11.09
C GLU A 71 -3.00 40.05 -10.30
N THR A 72 -3.64 39.91 -9.14
CA THR A 72 -3.94 41.04 -8.23
C THR A 72 -2.67 41.77 -7.80
N PHE A 73 -1.62 41.02 -7.46
CA PHE A 73 -0.33 41.55 -7.00
C PHE A 73 0.47 42.17 -8.16
N ILE A 74 0.33 41.63 -9.37
CA ILE A 74 0.89 42.21 -10.59
C ILE A 74 0.25 43.58 -10.89
N PHE A 75 -1.07 43.71 -10.74
CA PHE A 75 -1.77 44.99 -10.92
C PHE A 75 -1.44 46.01 -9.82
N ILE A 76 -1.30 45.58 -8.56
CA ILE A 76 -0.79 46.44 -7.48
C ILE A 76 0.62 46.95 -7.83
N SER A 77 1.48 46.09 -8.36
CA SER A 77 2.84 46.45 -8.79
C SER A 77 2.82 47.51 -9.90
N MET A 78 1.89 47.39 -10.86
CA MET A 78 1.70 48.37 -11.94
C MET A 78 1.28 49.75 -11.41
N LEU A 79 0.30 49.78 -10.50
CA LEU A 79 -0.25 51.03 -9.97
C LEU A 79 0.73 51.77 -9.03
N LEU A 80 1.55 51.04 -8.26
CA LEU A 80 2.48 51.65 -7.29
C LEU A 80 3.88 51.91 -7.84
N TYR A 81 4.40 51.02 -8.69
CA TYR A 81 5.80 51.03 -9.11
C TYR A 81 5.97 51.22 -10.62
N GLY A 82 4.89 51.12 -11.40
CA GLY A 82 4.87 51.40 -12.83
C GLY A 82 5.12 50.17 -13.71
N ILE A 83 5.20 50.43 -15.02
CA ILE A 83 5.19 49.41 -16.08
C ILE A 83 6.29 48.36 -15.87
N HIS A 84 7.55 48.78 -15.80
CA HIS A 84 8.67 47.84 -15.82
C HIS A 84 8.72 46.93 -14.60
N ALA A 85 8.36 47.44 -13.42
CA ALA A 85 8.31 46.68 -12.19
C ALA A 85 7.22 45.60 -12.23
N SER A 86 6.07 45.91 -12.83
CA SER A 86 4.97 44.94 -13.02
C SER A 86 5.29 43.85 -14.04
N VAL A 87 5.97 44.19 -15.14
CA VAL A 87 6.37 43.23 -16.19
C VAL A 87 7.38 42.23 -15.67
N VAL A 88 8.37 42.69 -14.89
CA VAL A 88 9.35 41.80 -14.26
C VAL A 88 8.68 40.85 -13.26
N LEU A 89 7.81 41.38 -12.39
CA LEU A 89 7.05 40.55 -11.45
C LEU A 89 6.18 39.50 -12.18
N ALA A 90 5.47 39.91 -13.23
CA ALA A 90 4.60 39.04 -14.01
C ALA A 90 5.35 37.90 -14.71
N GLY A 91 6.53 38.18 -15.28
CA GLY A 91 7.37 37.16 -15.90
C GLY A 91 7.94 36.17 -14.89
N LEU A 92 8.38 36.65 -13.72
CA LEU A 92 8.88 35.79 -12.63
C LEU A 92 7.77 34.93 -12.02
N ASP A 93 6.58 35.50 -11.80
CA ASP A 93 5.41 34.80 -11.25
C ASP A 93 4.94 33.67 -12.18
N ALA A 94 4.80 33.96 -13.48
CA ALA A 94 4.40 32.97 -14.47
C ALA A 94 5.43 31.83 -14.61
N ALA A 95 6.72 32.13 -14.49
CA ALA A 95 7.76 31.12 -14.41
C ALA A 95 7.61 30.27 -13.14
N ALA A 96 7.43 30.90 -11.98
CA ALA A 96 7.29 30.24 -10.68
C ALA A 96 6.09 29.30 -10.60
N CYS A 97 4.91 29.73 -11.09
CA CYS A 97 3.70 28.89 -11.15
C CYS A 97 3.89 27.64 -12.01
N THR A 98 4.79 27.69 -13.01
CA THR A 98 5.02 26.57 -13.95
C THR A 98 6.13 25.62 -13.47
N LEU A 99 6.94 25.98 -12.46
CA LEU A 99 8.05 25.15 -11.95
C LEU A 99 7.61 23.84 -11.27
N GLY A 100 6.35 23.75 -10.81
CA GLY A 100 5.80 22.54 -10.17
C GLY A 100 5.27 21.48 -11.14
N PHE A 101 5.11 21.80 -12.42
CA PHE A 101 4.58 20.88 -13.42
C PHE A 101 5.72 20.22 -14.20
N ARG A 102 5.62 18.91 -14.42
CA ARG A 102 6.59 18.06 -15.18
C ARG A 102 6.60 18.36 -16.69
N GLU A 103 6.19 19.56 -17.08
CA GLU A 103 6.00 20.04 -18.45
C GLU A 103 7.32 20.56 -19.06
N ARG A 104 7.43 20.46 -20.39
CA ARG A 104 8.66 20.76 -21.15
C ARG A 104 9.06 22.24 -20.97
N ARG A 105 10.37 22.52 -20.80
CA ARG A 105 10.99 23.87 -20.69
C ARG A 105 10.42 24.97 -21.61
N ARG A 106 9.89 24.59 -22.78
CA ARG A 106 9.26 25.51 -23.75
C ARG A 106 7.96 26.14 -23.26
N MET A 107 7.16 25.43 -22.46
CA MET A 107 5.87 25.93 -21.98
C MET A 107 6.06 26.95 -20.85
N ILE A 108 7.07 26.74 -19.98
CA ILE A 108 7.49 27.72 -18.97
C ILE A 108 7.88 29.04 -19.66
N LEU A 109 8.74 28.96 -20.67
CA LEU A 109 9.19 30.13 -21.41
C LEU A 109 8.03 30.86 -22.10
N PHE A 110 7.11 30.11 -22.72
CA PHE A 110 5.94 30.68 -23.38
C PHE A 110 5.01 31.38 -22.38
N ASN A 111 4.67 30.74 -21.26
CA ASN A 111 3.78 31.33 -20.26
C ASN A 111 4.37 32.63 -19.69
N ALA A 112 5.65 32.62 -19.31
CA ALA A 112 6.34 33.80 -18.79
C ALA A 112 6.41 34.94 -19.82
N ALA A 113 6.69 34.61 -21.08
CA ALA A 113 6.73 35.58 -22.16
C ALA A 113 5.35 36.15 -22.49
N ALA A 114 4.31 35.31 -22.59
CA ALA A 114 2.94 35.74 -22.84
C ALA A 114 2.43 36.67 -21.73
N MET A 115 2.71 36.34 -20.47
CA MET A 115 2.38 37.20 -19.34
C MET A 115 3.09 38.55 -19.41
N SER A 116 4.40 38.55 -19.73
CA SER A 116 5.20 39.77 -19.86
C SER A 116 4.71 40.69 -20.98
N VAL A 117 4.36 40.15 -22.14
CA VAL A 117 3.80 40.93 -23.27
C VAL A 117 2.44 41.50 -22.89
N SER A 118 1.56 40.68 -22.32
CA SER A 118 0.21 41.09 -21.97
C SER A 118 0.21 42.25 -20.98
N ILE A 119 1.01 42.15 -19.91
CA ILE A 119 1.13 43.20 -18.88
C ILE A 119 1.83 44.45 -19.42
N PHE A 120 2.85 44.31 -20.27
CA PHE A 120 3.52 45.48 -20.86
C PHE A 120 2.56 46.27 -21.76
N VAL A 121 1.84 45.59 -22.65
CA VAL A 121 0.90 46.24 -23.58
C VAL A 121 -0.26 46.88 -22.82
N SER A 122 -0.86 46.17 -21.86
CA SER A 122 -1.95 46.72 -21.06
C SER A 122 -1.50 47.93 -20.24
N SER A 123 -0.33 47.85 -19.59
CA SER A 123 0.21 48.94 -18.78
C SER A 123 0.61 50.16 -19.62
N ALA A 124 1.22 49.94 -20.79
CA ALA A 124 1.57 51.01 -21.71
C ALA A 124 0.31 51.73 -22.24
N ALA A 125 -0.75 50.99 -22.56
CA ALA A 125 -2.01 51.58 -23.01
C ALA A 125 -2.66 52.45 -21.91
N VAL A 126 -2.62 52.00 -20.66
CA VAL A 126 -3.08 52.79 -19.51
C VAL A 126 -2.23 54.04 -19.33
N THR A 127 -0.90 53.93 -19.39
CA THR A 127 0.01 55.09 -19.24
C THR A 127 -0.17 56.12 -20.35
N LEU A 128 -0.41 55.68 -21.59
CA LEU A 128 -0.69 56.60 -22.71
C LEU A 128 -2.03 57.33 -22.56
N THR A 129 -3.02 56.70 -21.94
CA THR A 129 -4.38 57.26 -21.81
C THR A 129 -4.52 58.13 -20.56
N PHE A 130 -3.94 57.71 -19.44
CA PHE A 130 -4.14 58.32 -18.12
C PHE A 130 -2.88 58.96 -17.51
N GLY A 131 -1.71 58.85 -18.16
CA GLY A 131 -0.45 59.42 -17.66
C GLY A 131 0.30 58.49 -16.70
N ASP A 132 1.13 59.07 -15.82
CA ASP A 132 1.96 58.29 -14.89
C ASP A 132 1.10 57.42 -13.95
N PRO A 133 1.24 56.09 -13.97
CA PRO A 133 0.48 55.18 -13.11
C PRO A 133 0.52 55.55 -11.62
N LYS A 134 1.63 56.11 -11.14
CA LYS A 134 1.81 56.50 -9.74
C LYS A 134 0.87 57.63 -9.31
N SER A 135 0.50 58.49 -10.25
CA SER A 135 -0.41 59.61 -10.00
C SER A 135 -1.87 59.17 -9.91
N LEU A 136 -2.21 57.99 -10.44
CA LEU A 136 -3.58 57.47 -10.49
C LEU A 136 -4.15 57.16 -9.11
N ALA A 137 -3.31 56.89 -8.10
CA ALA A 137 -3.78 56.62 -6.74
C ALA A 137 -4.47 57.84 -6.06
N SER A 138 -4.28 59.04 -6.61
CA SER A 138 -4.82 60.29 -6.05
C SER A 138 -6.32 60.48 -6.33
N ASP A 139 -6.81 60.01 -7.48
CA ASP A 139 -8.23 60.08 -7.86
C ASP A 139 -8.83 58.67 -8.04
N PRO A 140 -9.74 58.24 -7.15
CA PRO A 140 -10.35 56.91 -7.22
C PRO A 140 -11.09 56.63 -8.53
N GLY A 141 -11.69 57.65 -9.16
CA GLY A 141 -12.47 57.47 -10.39
C GLY A 141 -11.59 57.07 -11.57
N THR A 142 -10.53 57.86 -11.82
CA THR A 142 -9.55 57.55 -12.86
C THR A 142 -8.77 56.26 -12.57
N MET A 143 -8.47 55.95 -11.30
CA MET A 143 -7.82 54.68 -10.92
C MET A 143 -8.65 53.47 -11.33
N VAL A 144 -9.96 53.47 -11.03
CA VAL A 144 -10.85 52.35 -11.38
C VAL A 144 -10.99 52.20 -12.89
N LEU A 145 -11.10 53.30 -13.64
CA LEU A 145 -11.15 53.28 -15.10
C LEU A 145 -9.85 52.75 -15.71
N ALA A 146 -8.70 53.22 -15.21
CA ALA A 146 -7.38 52.77 -15.62
C ALA A 146 -7.16 51.27 -15.34
N ALA A 147 -7.54 50.81 -14.15
CA ALA A 147 -7.41 49.40 -13.79
C ALA A 147 -8.40 48.51 -14.56
N GLY A 148 -9.61 49.00 -14.84
CA GLY A 148 -10.58 48.32 -15.72
C GLY A 148 -10.05 48.14 -17.14
N MET A 149 -9.42 49.18 -17.71
CA MET A 149 -8.75 49.12 -19.00
C MET A 149 -7.56 48.13 -18.98
N LEU A 150 -6.75 48.16 -17.92
CA LEU A 150 -5.64 47.22 -17.69
C LEU A 150 -6.15 45.76 -17.72
N GLY A 151 -7.18 45.47 -16.95
CA GLY A 151 -7.78 44.13 -16.84
C GLY A 151 -8.41 43.64 -18.14
N LEU A 152 -9.12 44.50 -18.87
CA LEU A 152 -9.77 44.14 -20.13
C LEU A 152 -8.72 43.80 -21.21
N ILE A 153 -7.71 44.65 -21.37
CA ILE A 153 -6.63 44.41 -22.35
C ILE A 153 -5.84 43.16 -21.95
N HIS A 154 -5.54 43.00 -20.66
CA HIS A 154 -4.86 41.82 -20.15
C HIS A 154 -5.67 40.54 -20.45
N LEU A 155 -6.96 40.53 -20.12
CA LEU A 155 -7.86 39.41 -20.38
C LEU A 155 -7.84 39.00 -21.85
N VAL A 156 -8.02 39.95 -22.77
CA VAL A 156 -8.08 39.67 -24.21
C VAL A 156 -6.74 39.11 -24.71
N LEU A 157 -5.63 39.74 -24.35
CA LEU A 157 -4.30 39.32 -24.80
C LEU A 157 -3.88 37.98 -24.20
N ASN A 158 -4.00 37.83 -22.88
CA ASN A 158 -3.56 36.63 -22.16
C ASN A 158 -4.41 35.42 -22.55
N SER A 159 -5.75 35.54 -22.52
CA SER A 159 -6.64 34.44 -22.93
C SER A 159 -6.52 34.12 -24.43
N GLY A 160 -6.26 35.10 -25.29
CA GLY A 160 -6.01 34.91 -26.71
C GLY A 160 -4.72 34.13 -26.99
N MET A 161 -3.61 34.48 -26.32
CA MET A 161 -2.34 33.75 -26.46
C MET A 161 -2.44 32.32 -25.92
N MET A 162 -3.07 32.14 -24.76
CA MET A 162 -3.23 30.81 -24.13
C MET A 162 -4.18 29.90 -24.92
N SER A 163 -5.30 30.43 -25.42
CA SER A 163 -6.22 29.67 -26.28
C SER A 163 -5.57 29.33 -27.62
N GLY A 164 -4.78 30.23 -28.22
CA GLY A 164 -4.01 29.94 -29.43
C GLY A 164 -2.98 28.82 -29.25
N ALA A 165 -2.25 28.82 -28.13
CA ALA A 165 -1.30 27.76 -27.81
C ALA A 165 -1.97 26.41 -27.57
N THR A 166 -3.08 26.39 -26.82
CA THR A 166 -3.84 25.15 -26.58
C THR A 166 -4.53 24.63 -27.85
N ALA A 167 -5.13 25.52 -28.65
CA ALA A 167 -5.81 25.15 -29.89
C ALA A 167 -4.85 24.56 -30.94
N THR A 168 -3.66 25.15 -31.09
CA THR A 168 -2.62 24.63 -32.00
C THR A 168 -2.02 23.30 -31.53
N ARG A 169 -2.01 23.05 -30.21
CA ARG A 169 -1.58 21.77 -29.62
C ARG A 169 -2.62 20.67 -29.79
N ASP A 170 -3.88 20.99 -29.51
CA ASP A 170 -4.98 20.02 -29.43
C ASP A 170 -5.72 19.87 -30.78
N GLY A 171 -5.35 20.68 -31.79
CA GLY A 171 -5.92 20.61 -33.14
C GLY A 171 -7.35 21.15 -33.25
N ARG A 172 -7.77 22.01 -32.32
CA ARG A 172 -9.14 22.55 -32.21
C ARG A 172 -9.23 24.01 -32.66
N SER A 173 -10.45 24.54 -32.73
CA SER A 173 -10.68 25.97 -32.94
C SER A 173 -10.28 26.78 -31.71
N VAL A 174 -9.64 27.93 -31.94
CA VAL A 174 -9.27 28.90 -30.89
C VAL A 174 -10.52 29.40 -30.16
N VAL A 175 -11.60 29.67 -30.90
CA VAL A 175 -12.86 30.22 -30.36
C VAL A 175 -13.57 29.21 -29.46
N GLU A 176 -13.56 27.93 -29.85
CA GLU A 176 -14.16 26.84 -29.09
C GLU A 176 -13.39 26.61 -27.77
N THR A 177 -12.05 26.57 -27.88
CA THR A 177 -11.15 26.48 -26.72
C THR A 177 -11.35 27.64 -25.74
N TRP A 178 -11.54 28.85 -26.27
CA TRP A 178 -11.77 30.05 -25.46
C TRP A 178 -13.10 29.99 -24.68
N LYS A 179 -14.20 29.63 -25.36
CA LYS A 179 -15.55 29.52 -24.76
C LYS A 179 -15.62 28.48 -23.64
N GLU A 180 -14.92 27.36 -23.77
CA GLU A 180 -14.94 26.29 -22.76
C GLU A 180 -14.11 26.62 -21.52
N SER A 181 -12.99 27.36 -21.68
CA SER A 181 -11.97 27.45 -20.62
C SER A 181 -11.88 28.81 -19.91
N PHE A 182 -12.23 29.92 -20.57
CA PHE A 182 -11.88 31.27 -20.10
C PHE A 182 -13.01 32.16 -19.52
N PRO A 183 -14.32 31.83 -19.56
CA PRO A 183 -15.34 32.63 -18.86
C PRO A 183 -15.06 32.79 -17.36
N TRP A 184 -14.53 31.73 -16.73
CA TRP A 184 -14.17 31.75 -15.30
C TRP A 184 -12.91 32.60 -15.04
N THR A 185 -11.95 32.61 -15.97
CA THR A 185 -10.76 33.48 -15.90
C THR A 185 -11.11 34.96 -16.04
N ALA A 186 -12.14 35.29 -16.81
CA ALA A 186 -12.63 36.68 -16.90
C ALA A 186 -13.15 37.17 -15.54
N ILE A 187 -13.89 36.33 -14.81
CA ILE A 187 -14.39 36.66 -13.47
C ILE A 187 -13.22 36.86 -12.50
N SER A 188 -12.20 36.00 -12.54
CA SER A 188 -11.03 36.14 -11.65
C SER A 188 -10.22 37.39 -11.94
N ILE A 189 -10.00 37.74 -13.21
CA ILE A 189 -9.28 38.96 -13.59
C ILE A 189 -10.05 40.20 -13.14
N LEU A 190 -11.37 40.25 -13.35
CA LEU A 190 -12.20 41.38 -12.90
C LEU A 190 -12.18 41.53 -11.38
N ALA A 191 -12.28 40.42 -10.64
CA ALA A 191 -12.16 40.42 -9.19
C ALA A 191 -10.75 40.87 -8.74
N GLY A 192 -9.70 40.43 -9.43
CA GLY A 192 -8.31 40.81 -9.16
C GLY A 192 -8.05 42.30 -9.39
N VAL A 193 -8.60 42.89 -10.46
CA VAL A 193 -8.52 44.33 -10.74
C VAL A 193 -9.22 45.15 -9.65
N ALA A 194 -10.44 44.76 -9.26
CA ALA A 194 -11.19 45.43 -8.21
C ALA A 194 -10.44 45.34 -6.86
N SER A 195 -9.89 44.17 -6.56
CA SER A 195 -9.09 43.92 -5.35
C SER A 195 -7.81 44.77 -5.36
N ALA A 196 -7.11 44.88 -6.50
CA ALA A 196 -5.90 45.69 -6.63
C ALA A 196 -6.18 47.18 -6.36
N CYS A 197 -7.28 47.73 -6.91
CA CYS A 197 -7.70 49.10 -6.66
C CYS A 197 -7.97 49.35 -5.17
N LEU A 198 -8.74 48.45 -4.54
CA LEU A 198 -9.08 48.54 -3.13
C LEU A 198 -7.83 48.46 -2.24
N ILE A 199 -6.94 47.52 -2.54
CA ILE A 199 -5.70 47.30 -1.78
C ILE A 199 -4.77 48.51 -1.92
N VAL A 200 -4.57 49.04 -3.14
CA VAL A 200 -3.76 50.25 -3.35
C VAL A 200 -4.32 51.41 -2.53
N LYS A 201 -5.64 51.60 -2.51
CA LYS A 201 -6.25 52.67 -1.70
C LYS A 201 -6.04 52.42 -0.20
N LEU A 202 -6.20 51.19 0.28
CA LEU A 202 -5.94 50.83 1.68
C LEU A 202 -4.48 51.03 2.07
N ILE A 203 -3.52 50.73 1.19
CA ILE A 203 -2.09 50.98 1.40
C ILE A 203 -1.83 52.47 1.62
N THR A 204 -2.50 53.35 0.86
CA THR A 204 -2.36 54.81 1.04
C THR A 204 -2.99 55.34 2.34
N ILE A 205 -3.94 54.62 2.93
CA ILE A 205 -4.65 55.03 4.16
C ILE A 205 -3.95 54.47 5.41
N ILE A 206 -3.56 53.19 5.38
CA ILE A 206 -3.03 52.46 6.53
C ILE A 206 -1.51 52.43 6.48
N SER A 207 -0.96 51.49 5.70
CA SER A 207 0.49 51.30 5.50
C SER A 207 0.72 50.15 4.53
N PHE A 208 1.78 50.25 3.72
CA PHE A 208 2.28 49.13 2.91
C PHE A 208 2.70 47.93 3.77
N TYR A 209 3.40 48.15 4.89
CA TYR A 209 3.91 47.08 5.74
C TYR A 209 2.79 46.29 6.43
N ALA A 210 1.70 46.97 6.82
CA ALA A 210 0.52 46.31 7.39
C ALA A 210 -0.14 45.36 6.38
N PHE A 211 -0.24 45.78 5.12
CA PHE A 211 -0.71 44.92 4.03
C PHE A 211 0.20 43.70 3.85
N ILE A 212 1.51 43.90 3.77
CA ILE A 212 2.46 42.79 3.56
C ILE A 212 2.39 41.75 4.70
N ILE A 213 2.29 42.19 5.96
CA ILE A 213 2.19 41.27 7.12
C ILE A 213 0.89 40.47 7.10
N SER A 214 -0.20 41.03 6.55
CA SER A 214 -1.49 40.32 6.46
C SER A 214 -1.46 39.13 5.48
N VAL A 215 -0.62 39.18 4.45
CA VAL A 215 -0.60 38.15 3.39
C VAL A 215 -0.15 36.77 3.91
N PRO A 216 0.96 36.63 4.67
CA PRO A 216 1.33 35.36 5.30
C PRO A 216 0.26 34.82 6.26
N LEU A 217 -0.40 35.69 7.03
CA LEU A 217 -1.42 35.29 8.00
C LEU A 217 -2.65 34.69 7.30
N LEU A 218 -3.13 35.35 6.24
CA LEU A 218 -4.23 34.85 5.41
C LEU A 218 -3.84 33.57 4.67
N THR A 219 -2.60 33.49 4.19
CA THR A 219 -2.07 32.30 3.52
C THR A 219 -2.02 31.10 4.47
N ALA A 220 -1.51 31.29 5.69
CA ALA A 220 -1.48 30.24 6.71
C ALA A 220 -2.90 29.75 7.04
N THR A 221 -3.84 30.67 7.23
CA THR A 221 -5.26 30.35 7.50
C THR A 221 -5.88 29.55 6.35
N TYR A 222 -5.63 29.94 5.10
CA TYR A 222 -6.08 29.21 3.92
C TYR A 222 -5.52 27.79 3.87
N PHE A 223 -4.21 27.61 4.11
CA PHE A 223 -3.60 26.27 4.12
C PHE A 223 -4.13 25.40 5.26
N THR A 224 -4.31 25.95 6.47
CA THR A 224 -4.93 25.23 7.58
C THR A 224 -6.34 24.75 7.21
N TYR A 225 -7.16 25.62 6.61
CA TYR A 225 -8.50 25.27 6.16
C TYR A 225 -8.49 24.22 5.03
N LYS A 226 -7.58 24.36 4.06
CA LYS A 226 -7.42 23.40 2.97
C LYS A 226 -7.05 22.00 3.46
N VAL A 227 -6.08 21.91 4.37
CA VAL A 227 -5.67 20.62 4.99
C VAL A 227 -6.82 20.03 5.81
N TYR A 228 -7.57 20.87 6.51
CA TYR A 228 -8.74 20.42 7.26
C TYR A 228 -9.83 19.81 6.35
N LEU A 229 -10.19 20.50 5.26
CA LEU A 229 -11.20 20.00 4.32
C LEU A 229 -10.77 18.69 3.64
N ASP A 230 -9.52 18.59 3.21
CA ASP A 230 -8.98 17.38 2.56
C ASP A 230 -9.03 16.17 3.50
N ARG A 231 -8.77 16.39 4.80
CA ARG A 231 -8.87 15.35 5.83
C ARG A 231 -10.31 14.90 6.07
N VAL A 232 -11.28 15.82 6.01
CA VAL A 232 -12.70 15.48 6.16
C VAL A 232 -13.20 14.67 4.96
N GLU A 233 -12.86 15.08 3.74
CA GLU A 233 -13.26 14.37 2.52
C GLU A 233 -12.68 12.95 2.47
N THR A 234 -11.40 12.79 2.79
CA THR A 234 -10.76 11.46 2.87
C THR A 234 -11.37 10.58 3.95
N SER A 235 -11.68 11.14 5.13
CA SER A 235 -12.35 10.40 6.20
C SER A 235 -13.74 9.88 5.78
N ASN A 236 -14.53 10.71 5.10
CA ASN A 236 -15.86 10.30 4.62
C ASN A 236 -15.76 9.20 3.57
N ARG A 237 -14.82 9.31 2.62
CA ARG A 237 -14.62 8.26 1.60
C ARG A 237 -14.19 6.93 2.21
N HIS A 238 -13.32 6.93 3.22
CA HIS A 238 -12.96 5.71 3.93
C HIS A 238 -14.15 5.10 4.67
N ALA A 239 -15.01 5.92 5.28
CA ALA A 239 -16.22 5.45 5.94
C ALA A 239 -17.20 4.80 4.95
N GLU A 240 -17.44 5.42 3.79
CA GLU A 240 -18.28 4.86 2.72
C GLU A 240 -17.71 3.55 2.17
N GLN A 241 -16.40 3.49 1.91
CA GLN A 241 -15.73 2.27 1.43
C GLN A 241 -15.81 1.12 2.43
N MET A 242 -15.66 1.41 3.73
CA MET A 242 -15.79 0.40 4.77
C MET A 242 -17.22 -0.15 4.85
N ALA A 243 -18.23 0.71 4.73
CA ALA A 243 -19.64 0.30 4.73
C ALA A 243 -19.96 -0.61 3.52
N ASP A 244 -19.50 -0.24 2.32
CA ASP A 244 -19.69 -1.03 1.09
C ASP A 244 -18.96 -2.39 1.18
N LEU A 245 -17.75 -2.42 1.72
CA LEU A 245 -17.00 -3.66 1.91
C LEU A 245 -17.68 -4.58 2.92
N HIS A 246 -18.19 -4.04 4.04
CA HIS A 246 -18.93 -4.82 5.02
C HIS A 246 -20.17 -5.44 4.40
N LEU A 247 -20.98 -4.68 3.65
CA LEU A 247 -22.20 -5.17 3.03
C LEU A 247 -21.92 -6.28 2.00
N LYS A 248 -20.88 -6.11 1.18
CA LYS A 248 -20.41 -7.16 0.24
C LYS A 248 -19.91 -8.42 0.95
N THR A 249 -19.25 -8.26 2.10
CA THR A 249 -18.79 -9.39 2.92
C THR A 249 -19.97 -10.14 3.53
N ILE A 250 -20.98 -9.40 4.01
CA ILE A 250 -22.23 -9.95 4.53
C ILE A 250 -22.99 -10.72 3.46
N GLU A 251 -23.10 -10.16 2.25
CA GLU A 251 -23.71 -10.81 1.08
C GLU A 251 -22.96 -12.08 0.68
N ALA A 252 -21.63 -12.05 0.67
CA ALA A 252 -20.83 -13.24 0.40
C ALA A 252 -21.01 -14.33 1.47
N LEU A 253 -21.08 -13.96 2.75
CA LEU A 253 -21.33 -14.91 3.85
C LEU A 253 -22.73 -15.51 3.77
N ALA A 254 -23.75 -14.72 3.48
CA ALA A 254 -25.12 -15.18 3.30
C ALA A 254 -25.23 -16.18 2.13
N ILE A 255 -24.66 -15.84 0.97
CA ILE A 255 -24.61 -16.75 -0.18
C ILE A 255 -23.87 -18.05 0.14
N ALA A 256 -22.79 -17.98 0.94
CA ALA A 256 -22.06 -19.16 1.37
C ALA A 256 -22.86 -20.07 2.32
N ILE A 257 -23.73 -19.49 3.15
CA ILE A 257 -24.64 -20.22 4.03
C ILE A 257 -25.78 -20.85 3.22
N ASP A 258 -26.38 -20.09 2.30
CA ASP A 258 -27.48 -20.56 1.44
C ASP A 258 -27.05 -21.72 0.53
N ALA A 259 -25.79 -21.73 0.11
CA ALA A 259 -25.20 -22.86 -0.62
C ALA A 259 -25.16 -24.17 0.17
N LYS A 260 -25.39 -24.14 1.49
CA LYS A 260 -25.55 -25.31 2.37
C LYS A 260 -27.02 -25.77 2.48
N ASP A 261 -27.98 -24.91 2.15
CA ASP A 261 -29.42 -25.09 2.45
C ASP A 261 -30.33 -25.21 1.21
N GLU A 262 -29.74 -25.37 0.02
CA GLU A 262 -30.45 -25.47 -1.28
C GLU A 262 -31.34 -24.25 -1.63
N VAL A 263 -31.11 -23.09 -1.01
CA VAL A 263 -31.85 -21.84 -1.27
C VAL A 263 -31.28 -21.12 -2.48
N THR A 264 -32.14 -20.57 -3.35
CA THR A 264 -31.70 -19.85 -4.56
C THR A 264 -31.26 -18.42 -4.22
N PRO A 265 -30.16 -17.89 -4.79
CA PRO A 265 -29.80 -16.47 -4.62
C PRO A 265 -30.92 -15.51 -5.02
N GLU A 266 -31.79 -15.94 -5.94
CA GLU A 266 -32.95 -15.20 -6.38
C GLU A 266 -34.04 -15.08 -5.30
N HIS A 267 -34.20 -16.05 -4.39
CA HIS A 267 -35.10 -15.99 -3.23
C HIS A 267 -34.80 -14.78 -2.36
N VAL A 268 -33.54 -14.67 -1.94
CA VAL A 268 -33.09 -13.64 -0.99
C VAL A 268 -33.34 -12.24 -1.54
N HIS A 269 -33.07 -12.03 -2.84
CA HIS A 269 -33.30 -10.74 -3.47
C HIS A 269 -34.80 -10.38 -3.54
N ARG A 270 -35.68 -11.35 -3.84
CA ARG A 270 -37.14 -11.11 -3.86
C ARG A 270 -37.66 -10.79 -2.47
N VAL A 271 -37.23 -11.54 -1.45
CA VAL A 271 -37.59 -11.27 -0.04
C VAL A 271 -37.15 -9.86 0.38
N GLN A 272 -35.95 -9.41 0.00
CA GLN A 272 -35.49 -8.05 0.25
C GLN A 272 -36.38 -6.99 -0.42
N ILE A 273 -36.80 -7.20 -1.67
CA ILE A 273 -37.66 -6.26 -2.39
C ILE A 273 -39.04 -6.18 -1.70
N TYR A 274 -39.66 -7.31 -1.39
CA TYR A 274 -40.94 -7.34 -0.65
C TYR A 274 -40.82 -6.66 0.71
N ALA A 275 -39.79 -6.99 1.49
CA ALA A 275 -39.61 -6.46 2.84
C ALA A 275 -39.34 -4.95 2.84
N THR A 276 -38.47 -4.46 1.96
CA THR A 276 -38.17 -3.02 1.88
C THR A 276 -39.31 -2.21 1.26
N GLY A 277 -40.02 -2.79 0.29
CA GLY A 277 -41.24 -2.22 -0.28
C GLY A 277 -42.32 -2.00 0.79
N LEU A 278 -42.61 -3.04 1.57
CA LEU A 278 -43.52 -2.96 2.71
C LEU A 278 -43.05 -1.93 3.75
N ALA A 279 -41.75 -1.87 4.04
CA ALA A 279 -41.23 -1.00 5.09
C ALA A 279 -41.53 0.49 4.86
N ARG A 280 -41.53 0.92 3.59
CA ARG A 280 -41.84 2.31 3.21
C ARG A 280 -43.29 2.70 3.55
N PHE A 281 -44.23 1.77 3.43
CA PHE A 281 -45.65 2.02 3.74
C PHE A 281 -45.93 2.10 5.23
N PHE A 282 -45.12 1.43 6.06
CA PHE A 282 -45.22 1.49 7.52
C PHE A 282 -44.41 2.64 8.15
N GLY A 283 -43.74 3.46 7.34
CA GLY A 283 -43.01 4.65 7.81
C GLY A 283 -41.78 4.33 8.67
N LEU A 284 -41.16 3.16 8.43
CA LEU A 284 -39.92 2.76 9.12
C LEU A 284 -38.78 3.72 8.80
N SER A 285 -37.90 3.94 9.78
CA SER A 285 -36.71 4.78 9.65
C SER A 285 -35.64 4.11 8.77
N GLU A 286 -34.72 4.89 8.20
CA GLU A 286 -33.61 4.34 7.39
C GLU A 286 -32.82 3.22 8.10
N PRO A 287 -32.45 3.32 9.40
CA PRO A 287 -31.81 2.22 10.10
C PRO A 287 -32.66 0.94 10.18
N GLU A 288 -33.98 1.05 10.29
CA GLU A 288 -34.88 -0.11 10.33
C GLU A 288 -35.05 -0.76 8.94
N ILE A 289 -35.02 0.05 7.87
CA ILE A 289 -35.01 -0.44 6.49
C ILE A 289 -33.70 -1.18 6.19
N GLU A 290 -32.55 -0.64 6.63
CA GLU A 290 -31.26 -1.33 6.52
C GLU A 290 -31.22 -2.61 7.35
N ALA A 291 -31.79 -2.61 8.55
CA ALA A 291 -31.95 -3.81 9.36
C ALA A 291 -32.83 -4.87 8.67
N LEU A 292 -33.88 -4.48 7.95
CA LEU A 292 -34.70 -5.38 7.14
C LEU A 292 -33.96 -5.95 5.93
N LYS A 293 -33.16 -5.13 5.22
CA LYS A 293 -32.34 -5.61 4.09
C LYS A 293 -31.32 -6.65 4.54
N ALA A 294 -30.59 -6.35 5.61
CA ALA A 294 -29.63 -7.26 6.21
C ALA A 294 -30.33 -8.50 6.81
N GLY A 295 -31.46 -8.30 7.47
CA GLY A 295 -32.27 -9.38 8.06
C GLY A 295 -32.77 -10.35 7.00
N ALA A 296 -33.32 -9.87 5.88
CA ALA A 296 -33.76 -10.72 4.77
C ALA A 296 -32.62 -11.58 4.20
N LEU A 297 -31.41 -11.04 4.14
CA LEU A 297 -30.21 -11.74 3.68
C LEU A 297 -29.66 -12.74 4.69
N LEU A 298 -29.86 -12.51 5.99
CA LEU A 298 -29.19 -13.26 7.06
C LEU A 298 -30.13 -14.05 7.97
N HIS A 299 -31.44 -14.05 7.73
CA HIS A 299 -32.42 -14.60 8.66
C HIS A 299 -32.18 -16.08 9.00
N ASP A 300 -31.63 -16.82 8.04
CA ASP A 300 -31.31 -18.25 8.16
C ASP A 300 -29.85 -18.55 8.55
N ILE A 301 -29.03 -17.54 8.88
CA ILE A 301 -27.61 -17.73 9.24
C ILE A 301 -27.40 -18.75 10.39
N GLY A 302 -28.35 -18.82 11.31
CA GLY A 302 -28.26 -19.75 12.44
C GLY A 302 -28.47 -21.22 12.07
N LYS A 303 -28.90 -21.54 10.84
CA LYS A 303 -29.01 -22.94 10.37
C LYS A 303 -27.66 -23.64 10.34
N LEU A 304 -26.54 -22.89 10.39
CA LEU A 304 -25.21 -23.41 10.65
C LEU A 304 -25.11 -24.28 11.93
N ALA A 305 -25.94 -24.02 12.94
CA ALA A 305 -25.98 -24.79 14.19
C ALA A 305 -26.93 -25.99 14.15
N VAL A 306 -27.70 -26.17 13.06
CA VAL A 306 -28.61 -27.30 12.88
C VAL A 306 -27.87 -28.45 12.17
N PRO A 307 -27.93 -29.69 12.69
CA PRO A 307 -27.27 -30.84 12.06
C PRO A 307 -27.77 -31.14 10.65
N ASP A 308 -26.87 -31.52 9.74
CA ASP A 308 -27.16 -31.75 8.31
C ASP A 308 -28.24 -32.83 8.06
N TYR A 309 -28.33 -33.84 8.93
CA TYR A 309 -29.36 -34.89 8.82
C TYR A 309 -30.77 -34.40 9.15
N ILE A 310 -30.90 -33.25 9.83
CA ILE A 310 -32.17 -32.57 10.10
C ILE A 310 -32.49 -31.62 8.94
N LEU A 311 -31.50 -30.83 8.49
CA LEU A 311 -31.68 -29.89 7.37
C LEU A 311 -32.05 -30.60 6.07
N ASN A 312 -31.37 -31.71 5.74
CA ASN A 312 -31.54 -32.42 4.46
C ASN A 312 -32.49 -33.62 4.55
N LYS A 313 -33.36 -33.70 5.56
CA LYS A 313 -34.23 -34.86 5.76
C LYS A 313 -35.31 -34.97 4.68
N PRO A 314 -35.43 -36.11 3.96
CA PRO A 314 -36.52 -36.32 3.02
C PRO A 314 -37.81 -36.65 3.79
N GLY A 315 -38.65 -35.64 4.07
CA GLY A 315 -39.95 -35.77 4.73
C GLY A 315 -40.13 -34.85 5.94
N PRO A 316 -41.29 -34.90 6.63
CA PRO A 316 -41.58 -34.01 7.75
C PRO A 316 -40.66 -34.27 8.94
N LEU A 317 -40.26 -33.20 9.63
CA LEU A 317 -39.49 -33.27 10.87
C LEU A 317 -40.34 -33.86 12.00
N THR A 318 -39.73 -34.72 12.81
CA THR A 318 -40.32 -35.16 14.08
C THR A 318 -40.37 -34.01 15.08
N PRO A 319 -41.23 -34.05 16.12
CA PRO A 319 -41.29 -32.98 17.12
C PRO A 319 -39.93 -32.68 17.77
N ALA A 320 -39.13 -33.71 18.07
CA ALA A 320 -37.80 -33.54 18.65
C ALA A 320 -36.78 -32.92 17.68
N GLU A 321 -36.87 -33.22 16.39
CA GLU A 321 -36.04 -32.58 15.35
C GLU A 321 -36.47 -31.13 15.12
N PHE A 322 -37.78 -30.85 15.17
CA PHE A 322 -38.31 -29.50 15.06
C PHE A 322 -37.87 -28.60 16.23
N GLU A 323 -37.83 -29.11 17.46
CA GLU A 323 -37.26 -28.37 18.60
C GLU A 323 -35.78 -28.00 18.37
N LYS A 324 -35.00 -28.87 17.73
CA LYS A 324 -33.61 -28.56 17.35
C LYS A 324 -33.53 -27.55 16.21
N MET A 325 -34.48 -27.58 15.27
CA MET A 325 -34.56 -26.61 14.18
C MET A 325 -34.75 -25.19 14.71
N LYS A 326 -35.60 -25.00 15.74
CA LYS A 326 -35.89 -23.67 16.32
C LYS A 326 -34.67 -22.92 16.84
N ILE A 327 -33.57 -23.62 17.14
CA ILE A 327 -32.34 -23.03 17.68
C ILE A 327 -31.70 -22.02 16.70
N HIS A 328 -31.96 -22.12 15.40
CA HIS A 328 -31.34 -21.24 14.41
C HIS A 328 -31.69 -19.76 14.61
N THR A 329 -32.89 -19.42 15.12
CA THR A 329 -33.24 -18.01 15.36
C THR A 329 -32.42 -17.41 16.49
N VAL A 330 -32.17 -18.20 17.54
CA VAL A 330 -31.36 -17.80 18.70
C VAL A 330 -29.89 -17.72 18.33
N VAL A 331 -29.34 -18.77 17.70
CA VAL A 331 -27.93 -18.78 17.30
C VAL A 331 -27.65 -17.73 16.22
N GLY A 332 -28.58 -17.52 15.29
CA GLY A 332 -28.48 -16.46 14.30
C GLY A 332 -28.42 -15.09 14.96
N ALA A 333 -29.29 -14.82 15.94
CA ALA A 333 -29.26 -13.60 16.73
C ALA A 333 -27.92 -13.43 17.48
N GLU A 334 -27.40 -14.47 18.13
CA GLU A 334 -26.11 -14.44 18.84
C GLU A 334 -24.92 -14.17 17.91
N ILE A 335 -24.93 -14.74 16.69
CA ILE A 335 -23.91 -14.46 15.67
C ILE A 335 -23.95 -12.97 15.31
N LEU A 336 -25.13 -12.44 15.01
CA LEU A 336 -25.29 -11.05 14.57
C LEU A 336 -25.01 -10.04 15.69
N GLU A 337 -25.29 -10.38 16.94
CA GLU A 337 -24.95 -9.56 18.10
C GLU A 337 -23.44 -9.38 18.24
N ARG A 338 -22.65 -10.41 17.93
CA ARG A 338 -21.18 -10.32 17.93
C ARG A 338 -20.61 -9.52 16.76
N VAL A 339 -21.31 -9.48 15.63
CA VAL A 339 -20.89 -8.67 14.47
C VAL A 339 -21.08 -7.18 14.75
N GLY A 340 -22.08 -6.79 15.54
CA GLY A 340 -22.23 -5.41 16.02
C GLY A 340 -22.63 -4.41 14.94
N PHE A 341 -23.71 -4.71 14.21
CA PHE A 341 -24.24 -3.83 13.16
C PHE A 341 -24.65 -2.44 13.69
N PRO A 342 -24.47 -1.36 12.91
CA PRO A 342 -24.86 -0.01 13.31
C PRO A 342 -26.39 0.22 13.32
N TYR A 343 -27.17 -0.80 12.94
CA TYR A 343 -28.63 -0.82 12.89
C TYR A 343 -29.19 -2.10 13.52
N PRO A 344 -30.45 -2.10 13.98
CA PRO A 344 -31.00 -3.16 14.83
C PRO A 344 -31.43 -4.42 14.03
N VAL A 345 -30.47 -5.15 13.46
CA VAL A 345 -30.74 -6.40 12.70
C VAL A 345 -31.09 -7.60 13.59
N VAL A 346 -30.54 -7.65 14.82
CA VAL A 346 -30.70 -8.79 15.73
C VAL A 346 -32.18 -9.11 16.03
N PRO A 347 -33.05 -8.14 16.37
CA PRO A 347 -34.48 -8.42 16.59
C PRO A 347 -35.20 -8.91 15.33
N VAL A 348 -34.74 -8.52 14.14
CA VAL A 348 -35.33 -8.98 12.87
C VAL A 348 -35.15 -10.48 12.74
N VAL A 349 -33.91 -10.95 12.89
CA VAL A 349 -33.55 -12.37 12.74
C VAL A 349 -33.99 -13.20 13.94
N ARG A 350 -33.98 -12.67 15.16
CA ARG A 350 -34.43 -13.44 16.33
C ARG A 350 -35.92 -13.79 16.26
N HIS A 351 -36.75 -12.85 15.81
CA HIS A 351 -38.21 -12.94 15.94
C HIS A 351 -38.95 -13.22 14.63
N HIS A 352 -38.26 -13.50 13.52
CA HIS A 352 -38.90 -13.75 12.22
C HIS A 352 -39.76 -15.03 12.17
N HIS A 353 -39.71 -15.89 13.20
CA HIS A 353 -40.61 -17.03 13.37
C HIS A 353 -41.62 -16.87 14.53
N GLU A 354 -41.74 -15.66 15.08
CA GLU A 354 -42.85 -15.33 15.96
C GLU A 354 -44.16 -15.28 15.18
N ARG A 355 -45.26 -15.61 15.86
CA ARG A 355 -46.61 -15.65 15.24
C ARG A 355 -47.49 -14.62 15.90
N TRP A 356 -48.35 -13.97 15.13
CA TRP A 356 -49.27 -12.94 15.63
C TRP A 356 -50.13 -13.40 16.83
N ASP A 357 -50.50 -14.69 16.87
CA ASP A 357 -51.25 -15.33 17.95
C ASP A 357 -50.44 -15.67 19.23
N GLY A 358 -49.12 -15.44 19.22
CA GLY A 358 -48.22 -15.76 20.33
C GLY A 358 -47.80 -17.23 20.42
N ARG A 359 -48.07 -18.05 19.39
CA ARG A 359 -47.66 -19.46 19.34
C ARG A 359 -46.34 -19.69 18.60
N GLY A 360 -45.63 -18.62 18.28
CA GLY A 360 -44.34 -18.65 17.59
C GLY A 360 -43.17 -18.94 18.53
N TYR A 361 -41.96 -18.73 18.02
CA TYR A 361 -40.70 -18.93 18.75
C TYR A 361 -39.68 -17.87 18.30
N PRO A 362 -38.62 -17.59 19.09
CA PRO A 362 -38.19 -18.26 20.32
C PRO A 362 -38.85 -17.77 21.63
N ASP A 363 -39.40 -16.57 21.66
CA ASP A 363 -39.80 -15.87 22.88
C ASP A 363 -41.34 -15.83 23.10
N GLY A 364 -42.13 -16.20 22.08
CA GLY A 364 -43.59 -16.32 22.18
C GLY A 364 -44.30 -14.97 22.22
N LEU A 365 -43.73 -13.96 21.56
CA LEU A 365 -44.25 -12.59 21.49
C LEU A 365 -45.60 -12.56 20.77
N ARG A 366 -46.53 -11.70 21.21
CA ARG A 366 -47.88 -11.62 20.65
C ARG A 366 -48.22 -10.23 20.11
N GLY A 367 -48.83 -10.20 18.93
CA GLY A 367 -49.34 -8.96 18.34
C GLY A 367 -48.25 -7.91 18.19
N ASP A 368 -48.48 -6.74 18.80
CA ASP A 368 -47.58 -5.60 18.68
C ASP A 368 -46.24 -5.74 19.43
N GLU A 369 -46.08 -6.77 20.27
CA GLU A 369 -44.81 -7.06 20.92
C GLU A 369 -43.75 -7.58 19.94
N ILE A 370 -44.17 -8.16 18.81
CA ILE A 370 -43.26 -8.59 17.74
C ILE A 370 -42.72 -7.35 17.02
N PRO A 371 -41.41 -7.18 16.81
CA PRO A 371 -40.89 -6.04 16.05
C PRO A 371 -41.51 -5.94 14.65
N MET A 372 -41.90 -4.74 14.21
CA MET A 372 -42.53 -4.53 12.89
C MET A 372 -41.68 -5.10 11.75
N THR A 373 -40.35 -4.95 11.85
CA THR A 373 -39.38 -5.51 10.91
C THR A 373 -39.43 -7.04 10.85
N ALA A 374 -39.60 -7.74 11.98
CA ALA A 374 -39.77 -9.19 12.00
C ALA A 374 -41.11 -9.60 11.36
N ARG A 375 -42.22 -8.90 11.64
CA ARG A 375 -43.54 -9.17 11.04
C ARG A 375 -43.51 -9.08 9.51
N ILE A 376 -42.85 -8.05 8.98
CA ILE A 376 -42.67 -7.82 7.55
C ILE A 376 -41.84 -8.96 6.94
N LEU A 377 -40.74 -9.33 7.60
CA LEU A 377 -39.87 -10.39 7.11
C LEU A 377 -40.57 -11.76 7.10
N THR A 378 -41.29 -12.13 8.16
CA THR A 378 -42.05 -13.40 8.25
C THR A 378 -43.02 -13.57 7.08
N LEU A 379 -43.74 -12.50 6.71
CA LEU A 379 -44.67 -12.54 5.58
C LEU A 379 -43.92 -12.64 4.25
N SER A 380 -42.86 -11.84 4.08
CA SER A 380 -42.08 -11.76 2.83
C SER A 380 -41.37 -13.08 2.53
N ASP A 381 -40.72 -13.67 3.52
CA ASP A 381 -40.07 -14.99 3.43
C ASP A 381 -41.10 -16.08 3.14
N CYS A 382 -42.18 -16.15 3.92
CA CYS A 382 -43.18 -17.20 3.74
C CYS A 382 -43.82 -17.17 2.34
N PHE A 383 -44.17 -15.97 1.84
CA PHE A 383 -44.77 -15.82 0.51
C PHE A 383 -43.83 -16.30 -0.59
N ASP A 384 -42.56 -15.95 -0.51
CA ASP A 384 -41.59 -16.33 -1.54
C ASP A 384 -41.26 -17.83 -1.44
N ALA A 385 -41.00 -18.34 -0.23
CA ALA A 385 -40.67 -19.74 0.04
C ALA A 385 -41.76 -20.74 -0.37
N VAL A 386 -43.05 -20.37 -0.32
CA VAL A 386 -44.15 -21.24 -0.80
C VAL A 386 -44.31 -21.25 -2.31
N ARG A 387 -43.78 -20.24 -3.00
CA ARG A 387 -43.82 -20.08 -4.46
C ARG A 387 -42.58 -20.64 -5.16
N GLU A 388 -41.60 -21.15 -4.41
CA GLU A 388 -40.45 -21.86 -4.96
C GLU A 388 -40.67 -23.37 -5.01
N ASP A 389 -40.14 -23.99 -6.08
CA ASP A 389 -40.06 -25.45 -6.19
C ASP A 389 -38.99 -25.96 -5.23
N ARG A 390 -39.34 -26.96 -4.42
CA ARG A 390 -38.41 -27.67 -3.52
C ARG A 390 -38.37 -29.15 -3.87
N ASN A 391 -37.27 -29.83 -3.55
CA ASN A 391 -37.05 -31.26 -3.85
C ASN A 391 -38.18 -32.20 -3.40
N TYR A 392 -39.01 -31.79 -2.43
CA TYR A 392 -40.12 -32.56 -1.87
C TYR A 392 -41.51 -31.90 -2.03
N ARG A 393 -41.61 -30.71 -2.62
CA ARG A 393 -42.88 -29.96 -2.78
C ARG A 393 -42.85 -29.06 -4.01
N LYS A 394 -43.91 -29.12 -4.83
CA LYS A 394 -44.11 -28.17 -5.94
C LYS A 394 -44.46 -26.77 -5.44
N ALA A 395 -44.02 -25.76 -6.16
CA ALA A 395 -44.38 -24.36 -5.95
C ALA A 395 -45.90 -24.17 -5.96
N MET A 396 -46.42 -23.37 -5.02
CA MET A 396 -47.80 -22.91 -5.03
C MET A 396 -48.00 -21.82 -6.08
N THR A 397 -49.19 -21.77 -6.69
CA THR A 397 -49.55 -20.67 -7.57
C THR A 397 -49.71 -19.36 -6.77
N ARG A 398 -49.64 -18.22 -7.46
CA ARG A 398 -49.81 -16.89 -6.84
C ARG A 398 -51.10 -16.81 -6.03
N ASP A 399 -52.21 -17.28 -6.59
CA ASP A 399 -53.52 -17.20 -5.93
C ASP A 399 -53.62 -18.14 -4.72
N GLU A 400 -53.01 -19.33 -4.78
CA GLU A 400 -52.95 -20.26 -3.65
C GLU A 400 -52.09 -19.71 -2.50
N ALA A 401 -50.96 -19.06 -2.82
CA ALA A 401 -50.12 -18.41 -1.82
C ALA A 401 -50.84 -17.23 -1.15
N LEU A 402 -51.59 -16.42 -1.93
CA LEU A 402 -52.42 -15.35 -1.39
C LEU A 402 -53.55 -15.87 -0.51
N ALA A 403 -54.22 -16.95 -0.90
CA ALA A 403 -55.23 -17.59 -0.07
C ALA A 403 -54.64 -18.05 1.27
N MET A 404 -53.45 -18.66 1.27
CA MET A 404 -52.75 -19.07 2.49
C MET A 404 -52.43 -17.88 3.40
N LEU A 405 -51.89 -16.78 2.86
CA LEU A 405 -51.59 -15.59 3.66
C LEU A 405 -52.86 -14.99 4.28
N ASN A 406 -53.96 -14.97 3.53
CA ASN A 406 -55.25 -14.48 4.00
C ASN A 406 -55.82 -15.36 5.12
N ASP A 407 -55.75 -16.69 4.97
CA ASP A 407 -56.19 -17.66 6.00
C ASP A 407 -55.32 -17.58 7.27
N GLY A 408 -54.03 -17.26 7.11
CA GLY A 408 -53.08 -17.03 8.20
C GLY A 408 -53.18 -15.65 8.86
N SER A 409 -53.99 -14.73 8.32
CA SER A 409 -54.13 -13.37 8.83
C SER A 409 -54.72 -13.35 10.24
N GLY A 410 -54.06 -12.65 11.16
CA GLY A 410 -54.48 -12.57 12.56
C GLY A 410 -54.15 -13.82 13.39
N THR A 411 -53.46 -14.81 12.81
CA THR A 411 -52.92 -15.97 13.54
C THR A 411 -51.42 -16.09 13.36
N VAL A 412 -50.95 -16.28 12.12
CA VAL A 412 -49.53 -16.34 11.78
C VAL A 412 -49.02 -14.93 11.47
N PHE A 413 -49.75 -14.20 10.63
CA PHE A 413 -49.33 -12.90 10.09
C PHE A 413 -50.10 -11.73 10.72
N ASP A 414 -49.45 -10.57 10.79
CA ASP A 414 -50.08 -9.31 11.15
C ASP A 414 -51.13 -8.92 10.07
N PRO A 415 -52.41 -8.74 10.42
CA PRO A 415 -53.46 -8.39 9.46
C PRO A 415 -53.19 -7.11 8.67
N ASN A 416 -52.51 -6.13 9.27
CA ASN A 416 -52.18 -4.88 8.58
C ASN A 416 -51.10 -5.11 7.52
N VAL A 417 -50.08 -5.93 7.83
CA VAL A 417 -49.01 -6.26 6.87
C VAL A 417 -49.56 -7.06 5.71
N VAL A 418 -50.45 -8.04 5.96
CA VAL A 418 -51.13 -8.81 4.89
C VAL A 418 -51.92 -7.90 3.96
N ARG A 419 -52.73 -6.98 4.52
CA ARG A 419 -53.51 -6.03 3.71
C ARG A 419 -52.62 -5.15 2.83
N THR A 420 -51.61 -4.51 3.43
CA THR A 420 -50.68 -3.64 2.69
C THR A 420 -49.91 -4.42 1.61
N PHE A 421 -49.53 -5.67 1.90
CA PHE A 421 -48.88 -6.52 0.91
C PHE A 421 -49.78 -6.79 -0.30
N PHE A 422 -51.07 -7.04 -0.07
CA PHE A 422 -52.02 -7.34 -1.15
C PHE A 422 -52.30 -6.10 -2.00
N ASP A 423 -52.43 -4.93 -1.36
CA ASP A 423 -52.69 -3.67 -2.05
C ASP A 423 -51.55 -3.26 -2.99
N HIS A 424 -50.31 -3.66 -2.68
CA HIS A 424 -49.10 -3.24 -3.42
C HIS A 424 -48.30 -4.39 -4.07
N LEU A 425 -48.82 -5.62 -4.08
CA LEU A 425 -48.10 -6.78 -4.62
C LEU A 425 -47.68 -6.59 -6.08
N ASP A 426 -48.56 -6.00 -6.91
CA ASP A 426 -48.28 -5.78 -8.33
C ASP A 426 -47.12 -4.78 -8.55
N GLU A 427 -46.95 -3.81 -7.65
CA GLU A 427 -45.83 -2.87 -7.65
C GLU A 427 -44.52 -3.59 -7.32
N PHE A 428 -44.52 -4.44 -6.29
CA PHE A 428 -43.34 -5.22 -5.91
C PHE A 428 -42.93 -6.23 -6.99
N GLU A 429 -43.89 -6.93 -7.60
CA GLU A 429 -43.62 -7.87 -8.70
C GLU A 429 -43.15 -7.15 -9.97
N ALA A 430 -43.58 -5.89 -10.20
CA ALA A 430 -43.02 -5.06 -11.26
C ALA A 430 -41.55 -4.67 -10.98
N GLU A 431 -41.23 -4.26 -9.75
CA GLU A 431 -39.86 -3.94 -9.33
C GLU A 431 -38.93 -5.16 -9.42
N ILE A 432 -39.40 -6.35 -9.00
CA ILE A 432 -38.67 -7.61 -9.16
C ILE A 432 -38.43 -7.90 -10.64
N ARG A 433 -39.44 -7.74 -11.51
CA ARG A 433 -39.27 -7.95 -12.95
C ARG A 433 -38.26 -6.97 -13.53
N GLU A 434 -38.26 -5.71 -13.13
CA GLU A 434 -37.30 -4.71 -13.61
C GLU A 434 -35.87 -5.01 -13.14
N LYS A 435 -35.69 -5.32 -11.85
CA LYS A 435 -34.38 -5.59 -11.24
C LYS A 435 -33.80 -6.96 -11.57
N CYS A 436 -34.65 -7.98 -11.77
CA CYS A 436 -34.23 -9.33 -12.16
C CYS A 436 -34.21 -9.56 -13.68
N ALA A 437 -34.83 -8.70 -14.51
CA ALA A 437 -34.75 -8.81 -15.98
C ALA A 437 -33.46 -8.22 -16.57
N GLU A 438 -32.72 -7.41 -15.81
CA GLU A 438 -31.30 -7.21 -16.08
C GLU A 438 -30.53 -8.35 -15.41
N PRO A 439 -30.01 -9.35 -16.15
CA PRO A 439 -28.92 -10.11 -15.59
C PRO A 439 -27.81 -9.08 -15.36
N GLN A 440 -27.49 -8.78 -14.11
CA GLN A 440 -26.22 -8.18 -13.75
C GLN A 440 -25.13 -9.15 -14.19
N ARG A 441 -24.83 -9.13 -15.50
CA ARG A 441 -23.51 -9.43 -16.01
C ARG A 441 -22.61 -8.43 -15.32
N ILE A 442 -22.01 -8.85 -14.23
CA ILE A 442 -20.74 -8.30 -13.77
C ILE A 442 -19.87 -8.28 -15.02
N GLN A 443 -19.69 -7.10 -15.60
CA GLN A 443 -18.96 -6.94 -16.83
C GLN A 443 -17.48 -7.02 -16.48
N LEU A 444 -16.98 -8.26 -16.37
CA LEU A 444 -15.57 -8.55 -16.37
C LEU A 444 -14.96 -7.91 -17.63
N PRO A 445 -13.77 -7.28 -17.55
CA PRO A 445 -13.16 -6.60 -18.67
C PRO A 445 -13.07 -7.53 -19.88
N GLN A 446 -13.74 -7.18 -20.98
CA GLN A 446 -13.66 -7.96 -22.22
C GLN A 446 -12.24 -7.89 -22.80
N GLN A 447 -11.55 -9.02 -22.84
CA GLN A 447 -10.44 -9.20 -23.77
C GLN A 447 -10.99 -9.41 -25.20
N PRO A 448 -10.33 -8.90 -26.24
CA PRO A 448 -10.82 -9.04 -27.61
C PRO A 448 -10.47 -10.41 -28.20
N GLY A 449 -11.52 -11.12 -28.62
CA GLY A 449 -11.47 -12.15 -29.66
C GLY A 449 -11.38 -13.60 -29.18
N THR A 450 -12.43 -14.40 -29.39
CA THR A 450 -12.61 -15.22 -30.60
C THR A 450 -13.85 -16.12 -30.50
N ALA A 451 -14.49 -16.31 -31.66
CA ALA A 451 -15.37 -17.39 -32.13
C ALA A 451 -16.67 -17.77 -31.37
N ARG A 452 -17.77 -17.67 -32.14
CA ARG A 452 -19.10 -18.24 -31.88
C ARG A 452 -19.05 -19.77 -31.80
N VAL A 453 -19.72 -20.35 -30.79
CA VAL A 453 -20.20 -21.74 -30.83
C VAL A 453 -21.67 -21.75 -30.44
N ALA A 454 -22.43 -22.57 -31.17
CA ALA A 454 -23.88 -22.65 -31.22
C ALA A 454 -24.53 -23.31 -29.99
N ASP A 455 -25.84 -23.07 -29.88
CA ASP A 455 -26.81 -23.70 -28.98
C ASP A 455 -26.55 -25.18 -28.70
N THR A 456 -26.42 -25.54 -27.42
CA THR A 456 -26.97 -26.78 -26.85
C THR A 456 -27.11 -26.64 -25.33
N ASP A 457 -28.36 -26.53 -24.88
CA ASP A 457 -28.96 -27.16 -23.70
C ASP A 457 -28.03 -27.50 -22.51
N THR A 458 -27.94 -26.64 -21.47
CA THR A 458 -27.23 -26.96 -20.21
C THR A 458 -27.69 -26.14 -18.98
N GLY A 459 -28.86 -26.47 -18.43
CA GLY A 459 -29.35 -25.95 -17.14
C GLY A 459 -28.55 -26.35 -15.88
N PRO A 460 -27.85 -27.51 -15.80
CA PRO A 460 -27.08 -27.87 -14.59
C PRO A 460 -25.64 -27.31 -14.53
N MET A 461 -25.03 -26.96 -15.67
CA MET A 461 -23.59 -26.67 -15.75
C MET A 461 -23.20 -25.23 -15.34
N VAL A 462 -24.15 -24.29 -15.33
CA VAL A 462 -23.90 -22.89 -14.95
C VAL A 462 -23.79 -22.75 -13.43
N TYR A 463 -24.63 -23.46 -12.69
CA TYR A 463 -24.62 -23.49 -11.22
C TYR A 463 -23.31 -24.06 -10.64
N GLU A 464 -22.78 -25.14 -11.22
CA GLU A 464 -21.47 -25.69 -10.80
C GLU A 464 -20.30 -24.73 -11.09
N ARG A 465 -20.35 -23.98 -12.19
CA ARG A 465 -19.30 -22.99 -12.52
C ARG A 465 -19.31 -21.79 -11.59
N ILE A 466 -20.49 -21.30 -11.18
CA ILE A 466 -20.62 -20.21 -10.20
C ILE A 466 -20.17 -20.69 -8.82
N ARG A 467 -20.60 -21.88 -8.39
CA ARG A 467 -20.20 -22.47 -7.09
C ARG A 467 -18.70 -22.74 -7.01
N SER A 468 -18.09 -23.23 -8.09
CA SER A 468 -16.64 -23.44 -8.19
C SER A 468 -15.89 -22.11 -8.13
N ALA A 469 -16.32 -21.09 -8.89
CA ALA A 469 -15.68 -19.78 -8.93
C ALA A 469 -15.78 -19.02 -7.59
N HIS A 470 -16.89 -19.13 -6.87
CA HIS A 470 -17.04 -18.50 -5.55
C HIS A 470 -16.22 -19.21 -4.47
N ARG A 471 -16.17 -20.55 -4.47
CA ARG A 471 -15.31 -21.32 -3.57
C ARG A 471 -13.84 -20.97 -3.80
N GLU A 472 -13.46 -20.80 -5.05
CA GLU A 472 -12.12 -20.39 -5.47
C GLU A 472 -11.70 -19.05 -4.86
N VAL A 473 -12.57 -18.03 -4.94
CA VAL A 473 -12.27 -16.69 -4.41
C VAL A 473 -12.14 -16.70 -2.88
N ILE A 474 -13.00 -17.46 -2.19
CA ILE A 474 -12.94 -17.59 -0.72
C ILE A 474 -11.66 -18.32 -0.31
N THR A 475 -11.30 -19.42 -0.99
CA THR A 475 -10.05 -20.14 -0.70
C THR A 475 -8.82 -19.27 -1.00
N LEU A 476 -8.84 -18.49 -2.09
CA LEU A 476 -7.77 -17.53 -2.40
C LEU A 476 -7.65 -16.42 -1.34
N TYR A 477 -8.77 -15.94 -0.80
CA TYR A 477 -8.80 -14.92 0.26
C TYR A 477 -8.27 -15.46 1.60
N ASP A 478 -8.70 -16.65 2.01
CA ASP A 478 -8.21 -17.31 3.23
C ASP A 478 -6.71 -17.61 3.14
N ILE A 479 -6.24 -18.03 1.96
CA ILE A 479 -4.81 -18.21 1.67
C ILE A 479 -4.07 -16.89 1.83
N ALA A 480 -4.58 -15.80 1.21
CA ALA A 480 -3.94 -14.49 1.29
C ALA A 480 -3.86 -13.96 2.74
N GLN A 481 -4.93 -14.11 3.54
CA GLN A 481 -4.94 -13.68 4.93
C GLN A 481 -3.99 -14.52 5.80
N THR A 482 -4.03 -15.85 5.68
CA THR A 482 -3.22 -16.72 6.55
C THR A 482 -1.73 -16.54 6.25
N ILE A 483 -1.36 -16.45 4.97
CA ILE A 483 0.02 -16.30 4.52
C ILE A 483 0.60 -14.92 4.91
N GLY A 484 -0.23 -13.87 4.93
CA GLY A 484 0.21 -12.52 5.29
C GLY A 484 0.58 -12.32 6.77
N THR A 485 0.28 -13.29 7.64
CA THR A 485 0.50 -13.17 9.10
C THR A 485 1.83 -13.77 9.57
N SER A 486 2.46 -14.64 8.78
CA SER A 486 3.73 -15.26 9.17
C SER A 486 4.93 -14.46 8.65
N LEU A 487 5.91 -14.24 9.52
CA LEU A 487 7.18 -13.58 9.20
C LEU A 487 8.31 -14.58 8.88
N ASP A 488 8.08 -15.87 9.17
CA ASP A 488 9.04 -16.94 8.94
C ASP A 488 8.76 -17.66 7.62
N LEU A 489 9.81 -17.82 6.79
CA LEU A 489 9.72 -18.42 5.45
C LEU A 489 9.24 -19.88 5.48
N ARG A 490 9.66 -20.66 6.47
CA ARG A 490 9.29 -22.08 6.63
C ARG A 490 7.84 -22.22 7.03
N ASP A 491 7.39 -21.45 8.00
CA ASP A 491 6.00 -21.48 8.47
C ASP A 491 5.06 -20.99 7.37
N THR A 492 5.45 -19.94 6.65
CA THR A 492 4.72 -19.43 5.49
C THR A 492 4.56 -20.50 4.42
N PHE A 493 5.64 -21.23 4.08
CA PHE A 493 5.57 -22.28 3.07
C PHE A 493 4.80 -23.53 3.52
N ALA A 494 4.90 -23.91 4.79
CA ALA A 494 4.17 -25.06 5.32
C ALA A 494 2.65 -24.81 5.25
N VAL A 495 2.19 -23.63 5.64
CA VAL A 495 0.79 -23.22 5.51
C VAL A 495 0.37 -23.16 4.04
N PHE A 496 1.21 -22.55 3.20
CA PHE A 496 0.96 -22.43 1.76
C PHE A 496 0.80 -23.77 1.07
N SER A 497 1.74 -24.70 1.27
CA SER A 497 1.71 -26.03 0.64
C SER A 497 0.49 -26.83 1.09
N SER A 498 0.19 -26.85 2.40
CA SER A 498 -1.01 -27.51 2.91
C SER A 498 -2.31 -26.99 2.27
N ARG A 499 -2.41 -25.69 2.00
CA ARG A 499 -3.59 -25.09 1.35
C ARG A 499 -3.62 -25.30 -0.16
N LEU A 500 -2.45 -25.38 -0.79
CA LEU A 500 -2.34 -25.65 -2.22
C LEU A 500 -2.82 -27.07 -2.55
N GLU A 501 -2.61 -28.04 -1.65
CA GLU A 501 -3.09 -29.42 -1.80
C GLU A 501 -4.63 -29.51 -1.88
N ASP A 502 -5.34 -28.60 -1.20
CA ASP A 502 -6.80 -28.51 -1.23
C ASP A 502 -7.34 -28.04 -2.60
N ILE A 503 -6.50 -27.35 -3.40
CA ILE A 503 -6.88 -26.74 -4.67
C ILE A 503 -6.37 -27.56 -5.86
N VAL A 504 -5.12 -28.00 -5.81
CA VAL A 504 -4.44 -28.73 -6.88
C VAL A 504 -3.70 -29.90 -6.26
N SER A 505 -4.14 -31.13 -6.54
CA SER A 505 -3.44 -32.32 -6.08
C SER A 505 -2.03 -32.40 -6.67
N TYR A 506 -1.05 -32.62 -5.81
CA TYR A 506 0.34 -32.88 -6.19
C TYR A 506 0.90 -34.03 -5.36
N THR A 507 1.93 -34.70 -5.87
CA THR A 507 2.67 -35.72 -5.12
C THR A 507 3.86 -35.10 -4.38
N THR A 508 4.53 -34.13 -5.00
CA THR A 508 5.62 -33.34 -4.40
C THR A 508 5.52 -31.88 -4.85
N CYS A 509 5.60 -30.96 -3.89
CA CYS A 509 5.64 -29.52 -4.11
C CYS A 509 6.99 -28.98 -3.65
N VAL A 510 7.69 -28.23 -4.51
CA VAL A 510 9.03 -27.68 -4.22
C VAL A 510 9.05 -26.19 -4.45
N LEU A 511 9.50 -25.45 -3.44
CA LEU A 511 9.85 -24.04 -3.54
C LEU A 511 11.35 -23.91 -3.79
N TYR A 512 11.69 -23.44 -4.98
CA TYR A 512 13.04 -23.08 -5.37
C TYR A 512 13.26 -21.59 -5.16
N LEU A 513 14.35 -21.20 -4.48
CA LEU A 513 14.73 -19.80 -4.29
C LEU A 513 16.09 -19.51 -4.91
N VAL A 514 16.28 -18.30 -5.45
CA VAL A 514 17.54 -17.84 -6.03
C VAL A 514 18.58 -17.66 -4.92
N ARG A 515 19.79 -18.21 -5.11
CA ARG A 515 20.90 -18.08 -4.16
C ARG A 515 21.46 -16.65 -4.17
N SER A 516 21.92 -16.16 -3.01
CA SER A 516 22.33 -14.76 -2.79
C SER A 516 23.51 -14.27 -3.66
N ASP A 517 24.24 -15.16 -4.32
CA ASP A 517 25.47 -14.92 -5.07
C ASP A 517 25.50 -15.58 -6.47
N SER A 518 24.42 -16.23 -6.89
CA SER A 518 24.32 -16.94 -8.18
C SER A 518 22.94 -16.72 -8.82
N THR A 519 22.84 -17.00 -10.13
CA THR A 519 21.53 -17.12 -10.82
C THR A 519 20.88 -18.49 -10.62
N ASP A 520 21.56 -19.40 -9.93
CA ASP A 520 21.07 -20.74 -9.65
C ASP A 520 19.98 -20.71 -8.56
N VAL A 521 19.07 -21.66 -8.65
CA VAL A 521 18.02 -21.83 -7.64
C VAL A 521 18.24 -23.08 -6.81
N GLU A 522 17.85 -23.03 -5.56
CA GLU A 522 17.96 -24.14 -4.62
C GLU A 522 16.59 -24.48 -4.05
N ALA A 523 16.32 -25.79 -3.90
CA ALA A 523 15.12 -26.30 -3.24
C ALA A 523 15.13 -25.94 -1.75
N ALA A 524 14.68 -24.73 -1.45
CA ALA A 524 14.63 -24.16 -0.11
C ALA A 524 13.62 -24.91 0.77
N HIS A 525 12.45 -25.25 0.20
CA HIS A 525 11.41 -25.99 0.91
C HIS A 525 10.74 -27.03 0.01
N VAL A 526 10.37 -28.17 0.60
CA VAL A 526 9.75 -29.30 -0.09
C VAL A 526 8.61 -29.84 0.78
N ALA A 527 7.46 -30.07 0.16
CA ALA A 527 6.27 -30.67 0.77
C ALA A 527 5.77 -31.87 -0.05
N GLY A 528 5.04 -32.78 0.60
CA GLY A 528 4.52 -34.01 -0.03
C GLY A 528 5.45 -35.22 0.15
N ARG A 529 5.48 -36.12 -0.83
CA ARG A 529 6.32 -37.33 -0.80
C ARG A 529 7.76 -37.02 -1.24
N ASN A 530 8.69 -37.91 -0.88
CA ASN A 530 10.08 -37.89 -1.34
C ASN A 530 10.88 -36.62 -0.97
N VAL A 531 10.52 -35.94 0.13
CA VAL A 531 11.14 -34.69 0.63
C VAL A 531 12.67 -34.74 0.64
N GLU A 532 13.24 -35.79 1.22
CA GLU A 532 14.70 -35.94 1.40
C GLU A 532 15.49 -36.01 0.07
N LEU A 533 14.82 -36.35 -1.04
CA LEU A 533 15.47 -36.44 -2.34
C LEU A 533 15.65 -35.08 -3.02
N PHE A 534 14.78 -34.12 -2.72
CA PHE A 534 14.79 -32.78 -3.33
C PHE A 534 15.45 -31.73 -2.46
N LYS A 535 15.41 -31.88 -1.13
CA LYS A 535 15.86 -30.87 -0.17
C LYS A 535 17.32 -30.46 -0.37
N GLY A 536 17.58 -29.16 -0.47
CA GLY A 536 18.94 -28.60 -0.60
C GLY A 536 19.62 -28.86 -1.96
N LYS A 537 18.88 -29.37 -2.95
CA LYS A 537 19.41 -29.57 -4.31
C LYS A 537 19.31 -28.28 -5.12
N GLY A 538 20.38 -27.95 -5.82
CA GLY A 538 20.46 -26.80 -6.72
C GLY A 538 20.12 -27.16 -8.17
N VAL A 539 19.42 -26.27 -8.87
CA VAL A 539 19.17 -26.31 -10.32
C VAL A 539 19.86 -25.09 -10.94
N PRO A 540 20.81 -25.30 -11.87
CA PRO A 540 21.43 -24.19 -12.58
C PRO A 540 20.42 -23.39 -13.41
N SER A 541 20.63 -22.08 -13.53
CA SER A 541 19.78 -21.25 -14.40
C SER A 541 19.77 -21.76 -15.85
N GLY A 542 18.59 -21.87 -16.45
CA GLY A 542 18.40 -22.40 -17.80
C GLY A 542 18.45 -23.92 -17.94
N ALA A 543 18.75 -24.69 -16.88
CA ALA A 543 18.77 -26.15 -16.91
C ALA A 543 17.44 -26.76 -16.42
N GLY A 544 17.02 -27.86 -17.05
CA GLY A 544 15.75 -28.52 -16.71
C GLY A 544 14.54 -27.64 -17.02
N ILE A 545 13.39 -28.01 -16.46
CA ILE A 545 12.16 -27.21 -16.51
C ILE A 545 12.32 -26.01 -15.57
N THR A 546 12.72 -26.27 -14.32
CA THR A 546 12.76 -25.25 -13.26
C THR A 546 13.76 -24.14 -13.57
N GLY A 547 14.99 -24.47 -14.00
CA GLY A 547 15.98 -23.46 -14.36
C GLY A 547 15.58 -22.67 -15.61
N TRP A 548 14.89 -23.29 -16.57
CA TRP A 548 14.37 -22.59 -17.75
C TRP A 548 13.29 -21.57 -17.39
N VAL A 549 12.35 -21.93 -16.49
CA VAL A 549 11.28 -21.04 -16.02
C VAL A 549 11.85 -19.80 -15.34
N VAL A 550 12.85 -19.98 -14.47
CA VAL A 550 13.53 -18.88 -13.78
C VAL A 550 14.25 -17.96 -14.77
N ALA A 551 14.97 -18.51 -15.74
CA ALA A 551 15.73 -17.75 -16.72
C ALA A 551 14.83 -16.96 -17.69
N ASN A 552 13.71 -17.55 -18.12
CA ASN A 552 12.84 -16.96 -19.14
C ASN A 552 11.64 -16.22 -18.55
N ARG A 553 11.39 -16.31 -17.25
CA ARG A 553 10.27 -15.63 -16.56
C ARG A 553 8.90 -16.05 -17.07
N HIS A 554 8.79 -17.28 -17.57
CA HIS A 554 7.56 -17.83 -18.14
C HIS A 554 7.25 -19.16 -17.47
N PRO A 555 5.99 -19.43 -17.12
CA PRO A 555 5.60 -20.70 -16.55
C PRO A 555 5.68 -21.82 -17.59
N MET A 556 5.92 -23.04 -17.12
CA MET A 556 5.86 -24.26 -17.92
C MET A 556 4.89 -25.24 -17.27
N HIS A 557 3.99 -25.79 -18.07
CA HIS A 557 2.91 -26.63 -17.59
C HIS A 557 2.93 -27.98 -18.30
N ASN A 558 2.47 -29.03 -17.58
CA ASN A 558 2.31 -30.37 -18.13
C ASN A 558 3.57 -30.93 -18.80
N CYS A 559 4.73 -30.62 -18.21
CA CYS A 559 6.03 -31.07 -18.67
C CYS A 559 6.36 -32.46 -18.13
N ASP A 560 7.30 -33.14 -18.78
CA ASP A 560 7.84 -34.41 -18.32
C ASP A 560 8.78 -34.18 -17.11
N PRO A 561 8.42 -34.65 -15.89
CA PRO A 561 9.22 -34.43 -14.67
C PRO A 561 10.68 -34.88 -14.77
N ARG A 562 10.97 -35.84 -15.65
CA ARG A 562 12.33 -36.39 -15.83
C ARG A 562 13.35 -35.32 -16.22
N LEU A 563 12.92 -34.26 -16.90
CA LEU A 563 13.78 -33.15 -17.30
C LEU A 563 14.38 -32.39 -16.10
N ASP A 564 13.68 -32.32 -14.96
CA ASP A 564 14.24 -31.76 -13.72
C ASP A 564 15.00 -32.83 -12.93
N PHE A 565 14.51 -34.07 -12.91
CA PHE A 565 15.15 -35.16 -12.15
C PHE A 565 16.54 -35.53 -12.67
N ASP A 566 16.75 -35.47 -13.98
CA ASP A 566 18.06 -35.71 -14.61
C ASP A 566 19.09 -34.65 -14.18
N VAL A 567 18.66 -33.39 -14.07
CA VAL A 567 19.51 -32.27 -13.61
C VAL A 567 19.82 -32.40 -12.13
N LEU A 568 18.81 -32.74 -11.32
CA LEU A 568 18.93 -32.93 -9.88
C LEU A 568 19.64 -34.25 -9.50
N LYS A 569 19.82 -35.17 -10.46
CA LYS A 569 20.33 -36.54 -10.28
C LYS A 569 19.55 -37.33 -9.23
N VAL A 570 18.23 -37.22 -9.26
CA VAL A 570 17.34 -37.88 -8.31
C VAL A 570 16.77 -39.16 -8.95
N ASN A 571 16.92 -40.29 -8.26
CA ASN A 571 16.39 -41.57 -8.71
C ASN A 571 15.11 -41.89 -7.92
N LEU A 572 13.96 -41.85 -8.59
CA LEU A 572 12.64 -41.98 -7.94
C LEU A 572 12.04 -43.38 -8.14
N PRO A 573 11.47 -43.99 -7.09
CA PRO A 573 10.82 -45.30 -7.17
C PRO A 573 9.39 -45.28 -7.76
N GLU A 574 8.73 -44.12 -7.78
CA GLU A 574 7.40 -43.91 -8.39
C GLU A 574 7.53 -43.15 -9.73
N ALA A 575 6.71 -43.51 -10.72
CA ALA A 575 6.70 -42.85 -12.03
C ALA A 575 5.85 -41.57 -11.98
N TYR A 576 6.48 -40.43 -11.65
CA TYR A 576 5.85 -39.12 -11.83
C TYR A 576 5.52 -38.90 -13.31
N ARG A 577 4.32 -38.38 -13.56
CA ARG A 577 3.75 -38.29 -14.91
C ARG A 577 3.80 -36.88 -15.47
N THR A 578 3.57 -35.88 -14.63
CA THR A 578 3.45 -34.49 -15.06
C THR A 578 4.06 -33.53 -14.04
N ALA A 579 4.67 -32.46 -14.55
CA ALA A 579 5.23 -31.36 -13.78
C ALA A 579 4.68 -30.02 -14.29
N THR A 580 4.40 -29.13 -13.36
CA THR A 580 4.13 -27.72 -13.66
C THR A 580 5.01 -26.85 -12.78
N VAL A 581 5.64 -25.84 -13.37
CA VAL A 581 6.54 -24.92 -12.69
C VAL A 581 6.17 -23.48 -13.05
N VAL A 582 5.95 -22.64 -12.03
CA VAL A 582 5.66 -21.21 -12.19
C VAL A 582 6.75 -20.35 -11.55
N PRO A 583 7.12 -19.23 -12.20
CA PRO A 583 8.10 -18.31 -11.63
C PRO A 583 7.49 -17.48 -10.50
N LEU A 584 8.27 -17.23 -9.45
CA LEU A 584 7.90 -16.33 -8.35
C LEU A 584 8.60 -14.99 -8.56
N MET A 585 7.85 -13.94 -8.89
CA MET A 585 8.41 -12.66 -9.34
C MET A 585 7.69 -11.45 -8.74
N ARG A 586 8.46 -10.47 -8.23
CA ARG A 586 7.97 -9.19 -7.72
C ARG A 586 8.71 -8.04 -8.39
N ASP A 587 7.97 -7.05 -8.92
CA ASP A 587 8.55 -5.86 -9.56
C ASP A 587 9.68 -6.16 -10.57
N ASP A 588 9.46 -7.16 -11.44
CA ASP A 588 10.42 -7.69 -12.45
C ASP A 588 11.68 -8.39 -11.89
N VAL A 589 11.74 -8.64 -10.58
CA VAL A 589 12.78 -9.44 -9.91
C VAL A 589 12.29 -10.87 -9.71
N VAL A 590 13.07 -11.85 -10.16
CA VAL A 590 12.79 -13.28 -9.96
C VAL A 590 13.33 -13.70 -8.60
N LEU A 591 12.44 -14.13 -7.71
CA LEU A 591 12.78 -14.65 -6.39
C LEU A 591 13.07 -16.15 -6.43
N GLY A 592 12.48 -16.86 -7.40
CA GLY A 592 12.58 -18.31 -7.52
C GLY A 592 11.50 -18.91 -8.40
N ALA A 593 11.13 -20.16 -8.12
CA ALA A 593 10.06 -20.88 -8.80
C ALA A 593 9.34 -21.85 -7.86
N LEU A 594 8.06 -22.08 -8.12
CA LEU A 594 7.26 -23.11 -7.46
C LEU A 594 6.99 -24.25 -8.43
N ALA A 595 7.39 -25.46 -8.06
CA ALA A 595 7.25 -26.66 -8.88
C ALA A 595 6.30 -27.67 -8.22
N LEU A 596 5.30 -28.14 -8.98
CA LEU A 596 4.39 -29.22 -8.60
C LEU A 596 4.61 -30.44 -9.49
N TYR A 597 4.96 -31.56 -8.85
CA TYR A 597 5.14 -32.86 -9.49
C TYR A 597 4.00 -33.78 -9.07
N SER A 598 3.36 -34.46 -10.02
CA SER A 598 2.29 -35.42 -9.74
C SER A 598 2.55 -36.77 -10.39
N ALA A 599 2.34 -37.84 -9.61
CA ALA A 599 2.31 -39.23 -10.06
C ALA A 599 0.89 -39.70 -10.41
N ASP A 600 -0.12 -39.08 -9.80
CA ASP A 600 -1.53 -39.47 -9.93
C ASP A 600 -2.21 -38.79 -11.13
N LEU A 601 -1.85 -37.53 -11.42
CA LEU A 601 -2.43 -36.78 -12.53
C LEU A 601 -1.67 -37.05 -13.83
N GLY A 602 -2.43 -37.27 -14.92
CA GLY A 602 -1.85 -37.32 -16.27
C GLY A 602 -1.49 -35.93 -16.82
N ALA A 603 -2.28 -34.92 -16.49
CA ALA A 603 -2.07 -33.51 -16.83
C ALA A 603 -2.91 -32.60 -15.91
N TYR A 604 -2.42 -31.39 -15.65
CA TYR A 604 -3.17 -30.31 -15.03
C TYR A 604 -4.09 -29.63 -16.06
N THR A 605 -5.33 -29.34 -15.65
CA THR A 605 -6.33 -28.64 -16.46
C THR A 605 -6.06 -27.14 -16.47
N ALA A 606 -6.68 -26.41 -17.41
CA ALA A 606 -6.58 -24.95 -17.47
C ALA A 606 -7.00 -24.27 -16.16
N ASP A 607 -8.00 -24.83 -15.46
CA ASP A 607 -8.45 -24.33 -14.17
C ASP A 607 -7.41 -24.55 -13.07
N HIS A 608 -6.80 -25.74 -13.00
CA HIS A 608 -5.69 -26.00 -12.05
C HIS A 608 -4.54 -25.03 -12.27
N LEU A 609 -4.19 -24.77 -13.54
CA LEU A 609 -3.07 -23.87 -13.89
C LEU A 609 -3.38 -22.42 -13.51
N ARG A 610 -4.58 -21.93 -13.83
CA ARG A 610 -5.03 -20.57 -13.48
C ARG A 610 -5.02 -20.37 -11.96
N LEU A 611 -5.51 -21.36 -11.23
CA LEU A 611 -5.51 -21.38 -9.77
C LEU A 611 -4.10 -21.36 -9.19
N MET A 612 -3.24 -22.23 -9.69
CA MET A 612 -1.85 -22.33 -9.25
C MET A 612 -1.09 -21.03 -9.48
N GLU A 613 -1.30 -20.35 -10.61
CA GLU A 613 -0.69 -19.05 -10.90
C GLU A 613 -1.18 -17.94 -9.96
N ALA A 614 -2.49 -17.89 -9.68
CA ALA A 614 -3.07 -16.94 -8.74
C ALA A 614 -2.50 -17.14 -7.33
N VAL A 615 -2.44 -18.39 -6.88
CA VAL A 615 -1.91 -18.78 -5.57
C VAL A 615 -0.41 -18.51 -5.48
N ALA A 616 0.36 -18.81 -6.54
CA ALA A 616 1.80 -18.52 -6.60
C ALA A 616 2.11 -17.02 -6.57
N LYS A 617 1.26 -16.19 -7.19
CA LYS A 617 1.39 -14.73 -7.11
C LYS A 617 1.19 -14.22 -5.68
N LEU A 618 0.18 -14.71 -4.97
CA LEU A 618 -0.05 -14.36 -3.56
C LEU A 618 1.11 -14.84 -2.67
N ALA A 619 1.62 -16.05 -2.92
CA ALA A 619 2.78 -16.58 -2.22
C ALA A 619 4.03 -15.74 -2.44
N THR A 620 4.21 -15.22 -3.66
CA THR A 620 5.36 -14.39 -4.02
C THR A 620 5.47 -13.16 -3.13
N ASP A 621 4.37 -12.47 -2.85
CA ASP A 621 4.39 -11.26 -2.02
C ASP A 621 4.79 -11.57 -0.57
N ALA A 622 4.28 -12.66 -0.01
CA ALA A 622 4.60 -13.07 1.34
C ALA A 622 6.01 -13.65 1.48
N ILE A 623 6.44 -14.49 0.54
CA ILE A 623 7.80 -15.01 0.46
C ILE A 623 8.78 -13.85 0.26
N ALA A 624 8.46 -12.85 -0.57
CA ALA A 624 9.28 -11.66 -0.73
C ALA A 624 9.44 -10.92 0.60
N ASN A 625 8.35 -10.73 1.34
CA ASN A 625 8.39 -10.06 2.65
C ASN A 625 9.21 -10.87 3.67
N ALA A 626 9.02 -12.19 3.74
CA ALA A 626 9.77 -13.08 4.64
C ALA A 626 11.28 -13.09 4.29
N VAL A 627 11.63 -13.24 3.01
CA VAL A 627 13.04 -13.21 2.53
C VAL A 627 13.66 -11.83 2.78
N HIS A 628 12.93 -10.73 2.59
CA HIS A 628 13.40 -9.40 2.95
C HIS A 628 13.58 -9.25 4.45
N HIS A 629 12.68 -9.79 5.27
CA HIS A 629 12.78 -9.76 6.72
C HIS A 629 13.99 -10.55 7.21
N GLU A 630 14.17 -11.79 6.76
CA GLU A 630 15.29 -12.67 7.09
C GLU A 630 16.64 -12.04 6.68
N ARG A 631 16.71 -11.42 5.49
CA ARG A 631 17.90 -10.67 5.05
C ARG A 631 18.15 -9.41 5.87
N THR A 632 17.09 -8.69 6.25
CA THR A 632 17.19 -7.49 7.09
C THR A 632 17.67 -7.85 8.49
N GLU A 633 17.15 -8.93 9.08
CA GLU A 633 17.53 -9.40 10.40
C GLU A 633 18.97 -9.95 10.42
N THR A 634 19.32 -10.79 9.45
CA THR A 634 20.68 -11.34 9.33
C THR A 634 21.72 -10.25 9.08
N SER A 635 21.44 -9.28 8.20
CA SER A 635 22.35 -8.13 7.98
C SER A 635 22.39 -7.14 9.15
N ALA A 636 21.33 -7.07 9.96
CA ALA A 636 21.27 -6.20 11.13
C ALA A 636 22.05 -6.76 12.33
N LEU A 637 22.33 -8.06 12.36
CA LEU A 637 23.00 -8.75 13.48
C LEU A 637 24.39 -9.29 13.14
N THR A 638 24.78 -9.32 11.87
CA THR A 638 26.11 -9.79 11.42
C THR A 638 26.95 -8.66 10.82
N ASP A 639 28.27 -8.73 10.97
CA ASP A 639 29.25 -7.88 10.31
C ASP A 639 29.60 -8.48 8.94
N LEU A 640 29.33 -7.72 7.87
CA LEU A 640 29.48 -8.20 6.49
C LEU A 640 30.95 -8.47 6.08
N LEU A 641 31.93 -7.93 6.81
CA LEU A 641 33.34 -8.09 6.45
C LEU A 641 33.93 -9.37 7.05
N THR A 642 33.66 -9.64 8.32
CA THR A 642 34.24 -10.78 9.06
C THR A 642 33.28 -11.97 9.16
N GLY A 643 31.98 -11.77 8.96
CA GLY A 643 30.96 -12.80 9.18
C GLY A 643 30.63 -13.06 10.65
N LEU A 644 31.25 -12.32 11.58
CA LEU A 644 30.92 -12.39 13.01
C LEU A 644 29.61 -11.64 13.32
N PRO A 645 28.94 -11.97 14.43
CA PRO A 645 27.95 -11.10 15.05
C PRO A 645 28.48 -9.66 15.24
N ASN A 646 27.61 -8.65 15.07
CA ASN A 646 27.95 -7.23 15.23
C ASN A 646 27.60 -6.71 16.65
N ALA A 647 27.86 -5.42 16.92
CA ALA A 647 27.57 -4.80 18.22
C ALA A 647 26.09 -4.89 18.66
N ARG A 648 25.14 -4.99 17.71
CA ARG A 648 23.73 -5.17 18.05
C ARG A 648 23.44 -6.59 18.54
N ALA A 649 24.03 -7.60 17.90
CA ALA A 649 23.93 -8.98 18.34
C ALA A 649 24.62 -9.20 19.70
N LEU A 650 25.72 -8.50 19.98
CA LEU A 650 26.36 -8.53 21.30
C LEU A 650 25.41 -8.11 22.42
N ARG A 651 24.67 -7.01 22.24
CA ARG A 651 23.71 -6.52 23.24
C ARG A 651 22.58 -7.52 23.49
N TYR A 652 22.05 -8.10 22.42
CA TYR A 652 21.01 -9.14 22.53
C TYR A 652 21.54 -10.36 23.29
N ARG A 653 22.72 -10.85 22.93
CA ARG A 653 23.32 -12.00 23.61
C ARG A 653 23.67 -11.72 25.07
N PHE A 654 24.10 -10.50 25.38
CA PHE A 654 24.35 -10.08 26.76
C PHE A 654 23.07 -10.13 27.60
N GLU A 655 21.94 -9.65 27.08
CA GLU A 655 20.67 -9.67 27.83
C GLU A 655 20.23 -11.10 28.16
N GLU A 656 20.32 -12.04 27.20
CA GLU A 656 20.06 -13.46 27.44
C GLU A 656 20.97 -14.04 28.54
N GLU A 657 22.25 -13.68 28.51
CA GLU A 657 23.25 -14.17 29.47
C GLU A 657 23.08 -13.57 30.86
N ALA A 658 22.80 -12.27 30.94
CA ALA A 658 22.54 -11.55 32.18
C ALA A 658 21.29 -12.08 32.87
N ASP A 659 20.22 -12.35 32.12
CA ASP A 659 19.00 -12.93 32.68
C ASP A 659 19.25 -14.34 33.21
N ARG A 660 19.94 -15.20 32.46
CA ARG A 660 20.33 -16.52 32.96
C ARG A 660 21.15 -16.44 34.26
N ALA A 661 22.18 -15.59 34.27
CA ALA A 661 23.09 -15.40 35.39
C ALA A 661 22.36 -14.90 36.65
N ARG A 662 21.43 -13.94 36.51
CA ARG A 662 20.60 -13.44 37.61
C ARG A 662 19.73 -14.53 38.24
N HIS A 663 19.18 -15.43 37.43
CA HIS A 663 18.31 -16.52 37.92
C HIS A 663 19.10 -17.60 38.67
N HIS A 664 20.30 -17.94 38.21
CA HIS A 664 21.10 -19.06 38.76
C HIS A 664 22.19 -18.61 39.74
N ARG A 665 22.39 -17.29 39.91
CA ARG A 665 23.53 -16.68 40.63
C ARG A 665 24.90 -17.10 40.06
N ASP A 666 24.94 -17.33 38.76
CA ASP A 666 26.17 -17.64 38.03
C ASP A 666 26.87 -16.37 37.57
N THR A 667 28.17 -16.47 37.28
CA THR A 667 28.96 -15.39 36.67
C THR A 667 29.39 -15.78 35.27
N PHE A 668 29.58 -14.77 34.41
CA PHE A 668 30.22 -14.93 33.12
C PHE A 668 31.18 -13.76 32.90
N SER A 669 32.13 -13.93 31.98
CA SER A 669 33.13 -12.92 31.69
C SER A 669 32.97 -12.35 30.29
N MET A 670 33.28 -11.07 30.17
CA MET A 670 33.36 -10.35 28.91
C MET A 670 34.82 -10.03 28.61
N VAL A 671 35.23 -10.27 27.37
CA VAL A 671 36.60 -10.04 26.90
C VAL A 671 36.56 -9.05 25.75
N MET A 672 37.20 -7.90 25.94
CA MET A 672 37.43 -6.88 24.92
C MET A 672 38.81 -7.08 24.31
N MET A 673 38.90 -7.05 22.98
CA MET A 673 40.12 -7.29 22.22
C MET A 673 40.27 -6.21 21.14
N ASP A 674 41.43 -5.57 21.05
CA ASP A 674 41.73 -4.52 20.08
C ASP A 674 43.05 -4.79 19.36
N LEU A 675 43.06 -4.60 18.04
CA LEU A 675 44.21 -4.92 17.21
C LEU A 675 45.29 -3.82 17.29
N ASP A 676 46.49 -4.20 17.70
CA ASP A 676 47.56 -3.23 17.95
C ASP A 676 48.09 -2.63 16.63
N GLY A 677 47.88 -1.32 16.45
CA GLY A 677 48.45 -0.57 15.32
C GLY A 677 47.80 -0.84 13.95
N PHE A 678 46.54 -1.31 13.92
CA PHE A 678 45.78 -1.54 12.69
C PHE A 678 45.77 -0.36 11.72
N LYS A 679 45.67 0.88 12.22
CA LYS A 679 45.76 2.10 11.39
C LYS A 679 47.06 2.17 10.59
N VAL A 680 48.19 1.78 11.18
CA VAL A 680 49.50 1.78 10.50
C VAL A 680 49.50 0.78 9.35
N VAL A 681 48.83 -0.37 9.51
CA VAL A 681 48.68 -1.37 8.45
C VAL A 681 47.85 -0.79 7.30
N ASN A 682 46.71 -0.16 7.60
CA ASN A 682 45.86 0.48 6.59
C ASN A 682 46.60 1.60 5.84
N ASP A 683 47.31 2.47 6.55
CA ASP A 683 48.03 3.59 5.96
C ASP A 683 49.19 3.12 5.07
N LYS A 684 49.78 1.95 5.37
CA LYS A 684 50.97 1.42 4.67
C LYS A 684 50.65 0.44 3.54
N PHE A 685 49.69 -0.45 3.74
CA PHE A 685 49.37 -1.54 2.80
C PHE A 685 48.00 -1.35 2.12
N GLY A 686 47.26 -0.31 2.49
CA GLY A 686 45.94 0.01 1.96
C GLY A 686 44.80 -0.72 2.67
N HIS A 687 43.59 -0.17 2.54
CA HIS A 687 42.39 -0.71 3.19
C HIS A 687 42.07 -2.16 2.81
N GLN A 688 42.36 -2.58 1.56
CA GLN A 688 42.14 -3.97 1.15
C GLN A 688 43.02 -4.97 1.92
N ALA A 689 44.25 -4.59 2.28
CA ALA A 689 45.12 -5.42 3.11
C ALA A 689 44.61 -5.46 4.56
N GLY A 690 44.10 -4.34 5.08
CA GLY A 690 43.41 -4.31 6.38
C GLY A 690 42.19 -5.22 6.44
N ASP A 691 41.36 -5.22 5.40
CA ASP A 691 40.19 -6.11 5.29
C ASP A 691 40.60 -7.60 5.28
N GLN A 692 41.67 -7.95 4.57
CA GLN A 692 42.20 -9.31 4.59
C GLN A 692 42.78 -9.69 5.95
N LEU A 693 43.47 -8.76 6.62
CA LEU A 693 43.98 -8.93 7.98
C LEU A 693 42.84 -9.23 8.96
N LEU A 694 41.74 -8.47 8.90
CA LEU A 694 40.59 -8.68 9.77
C LEU A 694 39.92 -10.05 9.55
N ARG A 695 39.83 -10.53 8.30
CA ARG A 695 39.31 -11.87 8.00
C ARG A 695 40.22 -12.97 8.53
N ALA A 696 41.54 -12.83 8.33
CA ALA A 696 42.52 -13.80 8.82
C ALA A 696 42.55 -13.84 10.35
N LEU A 697 42.51 -12.68 11.00
CA LEU A 697 42.41 -12.53 12.45
C LEU A 697 41.14 -13.20 12.99
N THR A 698 40.00 -12.99 12.32
CA THR A 698 38.72 -13.60 12.71
C THR A 698 38.80 -15.13 12.69
N ALA A 699 39.37 -15.71 11.63
CA ALA A 699 39.55 -17.16 11.53
C ALA A 699 40.45 -17.71 12.64
N LEU A 700 41.52 -16.99 12.98
CA LEU A 700 42.43 -17.35 14.06
C LEU A 700 41.77 -17.21 15.44
N LEU A 701 41.01 -16.15 15.69
CA LEU A 701 40.26 -15.97 16.94
C LEU A 701 39.26 -17.10 17.16
N LEU A 702 38.48 -17.43 16.12
CA LEU A 702 37.50 -18.53 16.17
C LEU A 702 38.14 -19.90 16.40
N SER A 703 39.42 -20.10 16.06
CA SER A 703 40.13 -21.35 16.34
C SER A 703 40.59 -21.47 17.79
N GLN A 704 40.59 -20.39 18.57
CA GLN A 704 41.06 -20.36 19.97
C GLN A 704 39.93 -20.41 21.00
N VAL A 705 38.70 -20.11 20.58
CA VAL A 705 37.48 -20.14 21.39
C VAL A 705 36.65 -21.41 21.12
N ARG A 706 35.77 -21.76 22.05
CA ARG A 706 34.86 -22.91 21.90
C ARG A 706 33.68 -22.52 21.00
N SER A 707 33.03 -23.51 20.40
CA SER A 707 31.79 -23.27 19.62
C SER A 707 30.62 -22.76 20.47
N SER A 708 30.68 -22.91 21.79
CA SER A 708 29.72 -22.37 22.75
C SER A 708 29.94 -20.91 23.10
N ASP A 709 31.13 -20.39 22.81
CA ASP A 709 31.54 -19.03 23.18
C ASP A 709 30.98 -18.03 22.15
N PHE A 710 30.51 -16.88 22.62
CA PHE A 710 30.01 -15.84 21.73
C PHE A 710 31.12 -14.85 21.41
N VAL A 711 31.42 -14.63 20.14
CA VAL A 711 32.41 -13.65 19.67
C VAL A 711 31.76 -12.72 18.67
N SER A 712 31.99 -11.42 18.82
CA SER A 712 31.43 -10.37 17.97
C SER A 712 32.49 -9.36 17.55
N ARG A 713 32.27 -8.71 16.41
CA ARG A 713 33.02 -7.51 16.02
C ARG A 713 32.24 -6.29 16.50
N TYR A 714 32.83 -5.54 17.43
CA TYR A 714 32.15 -4.43 18.09
C TYR A 714 32.24 -3.14 17.27
N ALA A 715 33.45 -2.75 16.86
CA ALA A 715 33.68 -1.61 16.00
C ALA A 715 35.06 -1.72 15.32
N GLY A 716 35.19 -1.43 14.03
CA GLY A 716 36.50 -1.31 13.39
C GLY A 716 37.43 -2.52 13.61
N ASP A 717 38.45 -2.35 14.44
CA ASP A 717 39.48 -3.30 14.88
C ASP A 717 39.22 -3.95 16.25
N GLU A 718 38.07 -3.67 16.88
CA GLU A 718 37.67 -4.15 18.19
C GLU A 718 36.71 -5.35 18.11
N PHE A 719 36.98 -6.36 18.96
CA PHE A 719 36.22 -7.59 19.09
C PHE A 719 35.83 -7.80 20.55
N VAL A 720 34.60 -8.29 20.78
CA VAL A 720 34.10 -8.61 22.11
C VAL A 720 33.65 -10.05 22.15
N ALA A 721 34.07 -10.78 23.19
CA ALA A 721 33.59 -12.13 23.48
C ALA A 721 32.86 -12.19 24.82
N ILE A 722 31.82 -13.03 24.89
CA ILE A 722 31.11 -13.41 26.13
C ILE A 722 31.40 -14.88 26.39
N LEU A 723 31.93 -15.18 27.57
CA LEU A 723 32.45 -16.49 27.94
C LEU A 723 31.87 -16.94 29.29
N GLN A 724 31.43 -18.20 29.36
CA GLN A 724 30.89 -18.81 30.58
C GLN A 724 31.99 -19.45 31.42
N VAL A 725 33.03 -18.68 31.73
CA VAL A 725 34.20 -19.14 32.47
C VAL A 725 34.59 -18.13 33.56
N GLY A 726 35.29 -18.60 34.58
CA GLY A 726 35.79 -17.75 35.66
C GLY A 726 37.04 -16.94 35.28
N GLU A 727 37.36 -15.94 36.10
CA GLU A 727 38.43 -14.96 35.83
C GLU A 727 39.80 -15.59 35.49
N GLU A 728 40.18 -16.69 36.15
CA GLU A 728 41.47 -17.35 35.90
C GLU A 728 41.54 -18.05 34.53
N GLU A 729 40.46 -18.73 34.11
CA GLU A 729 40.39 -19.38 32.79
C GLU A 729 40.37 -18.32 31.66
N VAL A 730 39.75 -17.17 31.90
CA VAL A 730 39.77 -16.02 30.98
C VAL A 730 41.17 -15.44 30.83
N LYS A 731 41.93 -15.32 31.93
CA LYS A 731 43.33 -14.86 31.87
C LYS A 731 44.19 -15.81 31.05
N GLU A 732 44.03 -17.12 31.23
CA GLU A 732 44.75 -18.13 30.43
C GLU A 732 44.38 -18.06 28.95
N LEU A 733 43.09 -17.95 28.63
CA LEU A 733 42.60 -17.79 27.25
C LEU A 733 43.15 -16.50 26.63
N SER A 734 43.10 -15.38 27.35
CA SER A 734 43.59 -14.09 26.87
C SER A 734 45.08 -14.16 26.53
N GLN A 735 45.90 -14.77 27.39
CA GLN A 735 47.32 -14.96 27.11
C GLN A 735 47.57 -15.91 25.93
N ARG A 736 46.73 -16.94 25.76
CA ARG A 736 46.82 -17.87 24.63
C ARG A 736 46.52 -17.15 23.31
N ILE A 737 45.40 -16.41 23.25
CA ILE A 737 45.00 -15.61 22.09
C ILE A 737 46.11 -14.62 21.72
N GLN A 738 46.65 -13.90 22.72
CA GLN A 738 47.75 -12.95 22.49
C GLN A 738 49.00 -13.62 21.93
N ARG A 739 49.43 -14.76 22.49
CA ARG A 739 50.61 -15.49 22.01
C ARG A 739 50.44 -15.99 20.58
N GLU A 740 49.29 -16.58 20.26
CA GLU A 740 49.02 -17.10 18.92
C GLU A 740 49.00 -15.98 17.88
N ILE A 741 48.37 -14.85 18.17
CA ILE A 741 48.32 -13.70 17.26
C ILE A 741 49.70 -13.03 17.12
N ASP A 742 50.44 -12.84 18.22
CA ASP A 742 51.78 -12.21 18.23
C ASP A 742 52.81 -12.99 17.38
N HIS A 743 52.59 -14.29 17.18
CA HIS A 743 53.46 -15.19 16.42
C HIS A 743 52.90 -15.57 15.04
N HIS A 744 51.67 -15.20 14.73
CA HIS A 744 51.06 -15.49 13.43
C HIS A 744 51.58 -14.54 12.35
N ASP A 745 51.91 -15.11 11.19
CA ASP A 745 52.34 -14.34 10.02
C ASP A 745 51.13 -14.06 9.13
N PHE A 746 50.62 -12.83 9.18
CA PHE A 746 49.49 -12.35 8.38
C PHE A 746 49.91 -11.87 6.98
N GLY A 747 51.11 -12.20 6.53
CA GLY A 747 51.78 -11.60 5.38
C GLY A 747 50.94 -11.46 4.10
N PHE A 748 51.23 -10.40 3.34
CA PHE A 748 50.60 -10.08 2.06
C PHE A 748 51.67 -9.97 0.97
N ALA A 749 51.41 -10.53 -0.22
CA ALA A 749 52.27 -10.38 -1.41
C ALA A 749 53.79 -10.64 -1.18
N GLY A 750 54.13 -11.62 -0.33
CA GLY A 750 55.51 -12.02 -0.05
C GLY A 750 56.21 -11.26 1.08
N THR A 751 55.52 -10.36 1.78
CA THR A 751 56.04 -9.64 2.96
C THR A 751 55.45 -10.24 4.24
N LYS A 752 56.28 -10.57 5.22
CA LYS A 752 55.80 -11.09 6.52
C LYS A 752 55.28 -9.97 7.40
N LEU A 753 54.09 -10.16 7.98
CA LEU A 753 53.44 -9.17 8.85
C LEU A 753 53.04 -9.83 10.18
N PHE A 754 53.63 -9.35 11.26
CA PHE A 754 53.28 -9.76 12.63
C PHE A 754 52.57 -8.60 13.31
N ILE A 755 51.38 -8.84 13.87
CA ILE A 755 50.60 -7.83 14.59
C ILE A 755 50.26 -8.33 15.99
N GLY A 756 50.19 -7.41 16.94
CA GLY A 756 49.74 -7.70 18.30
C GLY A 756 48.24 -7.52 18.49
N ILE A 757 47.70 -8.08 19.57
CA ILE A 757 46.35 -7.79 20.04
C ILE A 757 46.38 -7.46 21.53
N SER A 758 45.72 -6.38 21.91
CA SER A 758 45.53 -5.99 23.30
C SER A 758 44.22 -6.58 23.82
N VAL A 759 44.25 -7.18 25.01
CA VAL A 759 43.09 -7.89 25.58
C VAL A 759 42.80 -7.40 27.00
N GLY A 760 41.53 -7.16 27.30
CA GLY A 760 41.02 -6.84 28.63
C GLY A 760 39.77 -7.66 28.97
N CYS A 761 39.56 -7.94 30.25
CA CYS A 761 38.45 -8.76 30.72
C CYS A 761 37.69 -8.07 31.86
N SER A 762 36.39 -8.35 31.95
CA SER A 762 35.52 -8.01 33.06
C SER A 762 34.57 -9.16 33.38
N SER A 763 33.99 -9.19 34.58
CA SER A 763 33.10 -10.25 35.05
C SER A 763 31.75 -9.72 35.54
N PHE A 764 30.67 -10.37 35.09
CA PHE A 764 29.31 -10.04 35.45
C PHE A 764 29.06 -10.36 36.93
N GLY A 765 28.46 -9.43 37.66
CA GLY A 765 28.23 -9.51 39.12
C GLY A 765 29.43 -9.10 39.98
N VAL A 766 30.59 -8.83 39.38
CA VAL A 766 31.79 -8.31 40.08
C VAL A 766 32.11 -6.90 39.61
N ASP A 767 32.28 -6.71 38.29
CA ASP A 767 32.66 -5.43 37.69
C ASP A 767 31.46 -4.58 37.24
N GLY A 768 30.25 -5.16 37.24
CA GLY A 768 28.99 -4.51 36.89
C GLY A 768 27.86 -5.51 36.64
N GLU A 769 26.65 -4.99 36.38
CA GLU A 769 25.46 -5.79 36.02
C GLU A 769 24.82 -5.37 34.69
N THR A 770 25.38 -4.35 34.03
CA THR A 770 24.92 -3.84 32.73
C THR A 770 26.00 -4.00 31.66
N VAL A 771 25.59 -4.06 30.39
CA VAL A 771 26.51 -4.23 29.26
C VAL A 771 27.53 -3.09 29.19
N ASP A 772 27.09 -1.86 29.45
CA ASP A 772 27.93 -0.67 29.39
C ASP A 772 28.97 -0.65 30.52
N GLU A 773 28.62 -1.09 31.72
CA GLU A 773 29.56 -1.21 32.85
C GLU A 773 30.64 -2.27 32.56
N LEU A 774 30.24 -3.44 32.06
CA LEU A 774 31.18 -4.52 31.74
C LEU A 774 32.09 -4.14 30.57
N LEU A 775 31.55 -3.52 29.52
CA LEU A 775 32.34 -3.02 28.40
C LEU A 775 33.34 -1.97 28.87
N LEU A 776 32.92 -1.02 29.71
CA LEU A 776 33.78 0.02 30.25
C LEU A 776 34.89 -0.54 31.15
N ALA A 777 34.60 -1.57 31.95
CA ALA A 777 35.59 -2.24 32.78
C ALA A 777 36.61 -3.03 31.93
N ALA A 778 36.13 -3.80 30.93
CA ALA A 778 36.98 -4.56 30.02
C ALA A 778 37.85 -3.63 29.16
N ASP A 779 37.30 -2.51 28.68
CA ASP A 779 38.02 -1.49 27.92
C ASP A 779 39.15 -0.87 28.73
N ARG A 780 38.90 -0.48 30.00
CA ARG A 780 39.97 0.02 30.88
C ARG A 780 41.09 -1.01 31.09
N ALA A 781 40.73 -2.29 31.29
CA ALA A 781 41.70 -3.37 31.44
C ALA A 781 42.51 -3.58 30.15
N MET A 782 41.86 -3.49 28.99
CA MET A 782 42.48 -3.60 27.67
C MET A 782 43.43 -2.43 27.41
N TYR A 783 43.04 -1.19 27.71
CA TYR A 783 43.92 -0.02 27.60
C TYR A 783 45.15 -0.14 28.49
N ALA A 784 45.01 -0.66 29.71
CA ALA A 784 46.15 -0.93 30.59
C ALA A 784 47.06 -2.03 30.01
N ASN A 785 46.50 -3.07 29.39
CA ASN A 785 47.24 -4.11 28.69
C ASN A 785 48.03 -3.52 27.49
N LYS A 786 47.37 -2.69 26.67
CA LYS A 786 47.96 -1.98 25.54
C LYS A 786 49.14 -1.10 25.94
N ALA A 787 48.99 -0.33 27.02
CA ALA A 787 50.07 0.51 27.55
C ALA A 787 51.28 -0.32 28.02
N ARG A 788 51.05 -1.45 28.70
CA ARG A 788 52.13 -2.36 29.14
C ARG A 788 52.84 -3.01 27.95
N ARG A 789 52.09 -3.47 26.94
CA ARG A 789 52.63 -4.07 25.72
C ARG A 789 53.47 -3.07 24.93
N LYS A 790 52.98 -1.84 24.76
CA LYS A 790 53.75 -0.76 24.11
C LYS A 790 55.05 -0.43 24.84
N ALA A 791 55.02 -0.41 26.18
CA ALA A 791 56.23 -0.20 26.99
C ALA A 791 57.22 -1.36 26.88
N ALA A 792 56.75 -2.61 26.90
CA ALA A 792 57.57 -3.81 26.71
C ALA A 792 58.18 -3.86 25.30
N PHE A 793 57.41 -3.50 24.28
CA PHE A 793 57.89 -3.39 22.91
C PHE A 793 58.99 -2.32 22.79
N ALA A 794 58.79 -1.13 23.37
CA ALA A 794 59.79 -0.06 23.39
C ALA A 794 61.07 -0.46 24.14
N GLN A 795 60.99 -1.28 25.20
CA GLN A 795 62.15 -1.83 25.90
C GLN A 795 62.86 -2.96 25.12
N SER A 796 62.14 -3.70 24.28
CA SER A 796 62.69 -4.77 23.44
C SER A 796 63.32 -4.29 22.13
N HIS A 797 62.99 -3.07 21.66
CA HIS A 797 63.40 -2.51 20.37
C HIS A 797 64.25 -1.23 20.48
N SER A 798 65.32 -1.28 21.28
CA SER A 798 66.55 -0.60 20.90
C SER A 798 67.39 -1.56 20.03
N LEU A 799 67.00 -1.75 18.75
CA LEU A 799 67.81 -2.18 17.58
C LEU A 799 66.93 -2.82 16.48
N SER A 800 67.09 -2.27 15.26
CA SER A 800 66.87 -2.89 13.93
C SER A 800 65.47 -2.94 13.28
N THR A 801 65.31 -2.12 12.23
CA THR A 801 64.75 -2.57 10.94
C THR A 801 65.72 -3.56 10.30
N ASN A 802 65.38 -4.85 10.23
CA ASN A 802 66.20 -5.82 9.50
C ASN A 802 65.82 -5.83 8.01
N ASP A 803 66.84 -5.87 7.15
CA ASP A 803 66.84 -6.04 5.68
C ASP A 803 66.22 -7.38 5.17
N LEU A 804 65.20 -7.92 5.84
CA LEU A 804 64.63 -9.27 5.58
C LEU A 804 63.13 -9.26 5.26
N GLY A 805 62.51 -8.11 4.97
CA GLY A 805 61.11 -8.05 4.55
C GLY A 805 60.08 -8.46 5.61
N GLN A 806 60.40 -8.26 6.89
CA GLN A 806 59.49 -8.50 8.02
C GLN A 806 59.01 -7.18 8.63
N TYR A 807 57.69 -7.02 8.78
CA TYR A 807 57.07 -5.92 9.50
C TYR A 807 56.43 -6.42 10.79
N ARG A 808 56.76 -5.77 11.90
CA ARG A 808 56.18 -6.06 13.21
C ARG A 808 55.49 -4.81 13.74
N VAL A 809 54.22 -4.93 14.07
CA VAL A 809 53.38 -3.84 14.60
C VAL A 809 52.85 -4.30 15.97
N MET A 810 53.17 -3.55 17.02
CA MET A 810 52.70 -3.75 18.40
C MET A 810 52.28 -2.42 19.03
#